data_AF-A0A6B3BXB9-F1
#
_entry.id   AF-A0A6B3BXB9-F1
#
_cell.length_a   1.000
_cell.length_b   1.000
_cell.length_c   1.000
_cell.angle_alpha   90.00
_cell.angle_beta   90.00
_cell.angle_gamma   90.00
#
_symmetry.space_group_name_H-M   'P 1'
#
loop_
_entity.id
_entity.type
_entity.pdbx_description
1 polymer ?
#
loop_
_entity_poly.entity_id
_entity_poly.type
_entity_poly.pdbx_seq_one_letter_code
_entity_poly.pdbx_strand_id
1 'polypeptide(L)'
;MSKFVRPAAEGADPFGTARLRRGVLDAWATSPARFREDANAEEDLVLGGYRDRLVVELAQNAADAAARAGVPGRFRLTLRDGVLVAANTGAHLDATGVESLSTLRASAKRDAQDGKGGEDGKATAAVGRFGVGFAAVLAVSDEPAVVGRHGGVRWALAEARDLAADTARHSPGLGDEIRRRDGNVPLLRLPFAAEGTAPDPYDTAVILPLRDTAAEALAERLLSGVDDALLLTLPGLEEVVIEVGEQTRTLSRRTDGALTLVEDSRDGTSRWRTVSAHGPLEAALLAGRPVEERLRPHWSVTWAVPVDADGTPVPPRTSPVVHAPTPSDEPLGVPALLIASLPLDTARRHAAPGPLTDFLVQRAADAYAELLADWHPVGEGIIALVPGPLGKSELDGQLRQAILERLPRTAFLPPALDPGDDEELPSALRPRDAEVVEGAGAETVQVLAEVLPTLLPAGLERRVELRTLGVARVPLAEAVDRLAGLEKAPEWWHRLYDSLAGVDPDRLTGLPVPLADGRTTIGPRQVLLPIGGEVEGPAPETLARLGLKVAHPDAAHPLLEKLGALPATPRAVLTTPQVRAAVAASLDEDAAALSWDDEGTPDAEELADTVLALVRDAGLEPGDEPWLGALALPDEEGELAPAGELVLPGSPFAQVIREGELATVDGELADRWGEQPLAACGVLATFALVRATDVVLDPDELEPRDSDFAEPDDPGLLDAVDVWSEDILDRFPDSPVPPVATELVAVRDLDLVDDDRWPQALALLAQPPLRDAIVQPVRVLLPDGTHELVRPYTAWWLRGNPVLDGRRPAGLLAAGGDPLLRGLYEEADATGFDDEQVLRALGVRTSVSALLDEPGGAAELLDRLADPDREVSGSQLHALYGALADLDPEQVTLPDDLRAVVDGHVEVVDAADAVVVDSPDLLPFTAGVPLLPVRPARAAELAELFQVRRLSESVTGEVTSEGSEHDVPESVRVLLGPATPATYVEHDELVVDGVELDWRRTRDGVVHAATLEGVAAGLAWAAGQWPRRFEVAALMEDPSRTTELARDRWFD
;
A
#
# COMPACT_ATOMS: atom_id res chain seq x y z
N MET A 1 -58.94 -5.27 64.96
CA MET A 1 -58.42 -4.06 65.64
C MET A 1 -56.92 -4.18 65.80
N SER A 2 -56.19 -3.56 64.88
CA SER A 2 -54.74 -3.36 64.95
C SER A 2 -54.33 -2.67 66.26
N LYS A 3 -53.16 -3.02 66.82
CA LYS A 3 -52.60 -2.38 68.03
C LYS A 3 -52.28 -0.88 67.83
N PHE A 4 -52.32 -0.37 66.60
CA PHE A 4 -51.75 0.94 66.22
C PHE A 4 -52.76 2.08 66.03
N VAL A 5 -54.06 1.79 65.84
CA VAL A 5 -55.10 2.81 65.63
C VAL A 5 -56.35 2.44 66.43
N ARG A 6 -56.89 3.38 67.18
CA ARG A 6 -58.12 3.17 67.98
C ARG A 6 -59.28 3.99 67.42
N PRO A 7 -60.53 3.50 67.50
CA PRO A 7 -61.68 4.35 67.28
C PRO A 7 -61.62 5.57 68.20
N ALA A 8 -62.01 6.74 67.69
CA ALA A 8 -62.09 7.93 68.52
C ALA A 8 -63.14 7.78 69.64
N ALA A 9 -62.92 8.44 70.77
CA ALA A 9 -63.87 8.51 71.86
C ALA A 9 -65.22 9.07 71.37
N GLU A 10 -66.32 8.59 71.96
CA GLU A 10 -67.68 8.91 71.53
C GLU A 10 -67.91 10.45 71.53
N GLY A 11 -68.12 11.04 70.34
CA GLY A 11 -68.31 12.48 70.13
C GLY A 11 -67.10 13.24 69.56
N ALA A 12 -65.91 12.64 69.46
CA ALA A 12 -64.74 13.25 68.84
C ALA A 12 -64.66 12.90 67.33
N ASP A 13 -65.10 13.82 66.46
CA ASP A 13 -65.04 13.69 65.00
C ASP A 13 -64.57 15.01 64.35
N PRO A 14 -63.27 15.34 64.46
CA PRO A 14 -62.73 16.64 64.02
C PRO A 14 -62.85 16.86 62.51
N PHE A 15 -63.08 15.80 61.73
CA PHE A 15 -63.18 15.84 60.27
C PHE A 15 -64.61 15.65 59.74
N GLY A 16 -65.61 15.45 60.61
CA GLY A 16 -67.00 15.26 60.20
C GLY A 16 -67.24 13.96 59.40
N THR A 17 -66.48 12.91 59.69
CA THR A 17 -66.58 11.57 59.05
C THR A 17 -67.98 10.97 59.15
N ALA A 18 -68.69 11.21 60.26
CA ALA A 18 -70.06 10.73 60.43
C ALA A 18 -71.05 11.35 59.43
N ARG A 19 -70.85 12.63 59.06
CA ARG A 19 -71.65 13.32 58.04
C ARG A 19 -71.40 12.74 56.66
N LEU A 20 -70.12 12.52 56.31
CA LEU A 20 -69.73 11.92 55.02
C LEU A 20 -70.32 10.53 54.85
N ARG A 21 -70.11 9.66 55.85
CA ARG A 21 -70.59 8.29 55.87
C ARG A 21 -72.12 8.20 55.75
N ARG A 22 -72.86 9.04 56.48
CA ARG A 22 -74.32 9.10 56.40
C ARG A 22 -74.80 9.50 55.00
N GLY A 23 -74.20 10.53 54.41
CA GLY A 23 -74.58 10.99 53.07
C GLY A 23 -74.40 9.92 51.99
N VAL A 24 -73.34 9.11 52.09
CA VAL A 24 -73.09 7.98 51.20
C VAL A 24 -74.15 6.88 51.39
N LEU A 25 -74.38 6.44 52.63
CA LEU A 25 -75.36 5.37 52.92
C LEU A 25 -76.78 5.76 52.51
N ASP A 26 -77.19 7.02 52.75
CA ASP A 26 -78.48 7.55 52.31
C ASP A 26 -78.60 7.53 50.77
N ALA A 27 -77.53 7.88 50.06
CA ALA A 27 -77.48 7.85 48.60
C ALA A 27 -77.59 6.42 48.06
N TRP A 28 -76.88 5.45 48.64
CA TRP A 28 -76.96 4.04 48.27
C TRP A 28 -78.32 3.43 48.58
N ALA A 29 -78.92 3.77 49.72
CA ALA A 29 -80.26 3.32 50.10
C ALA A 29 -81.32 3.83 49.10
N THR A 30 -81.17 5.07 48.64
CA THR A 30 -82.08 5.73 47.69
C THR A 30 -81.88 5.24 46.25
N SER A 31 -80.63 4.96 45.84
CA SER A 31 -80.29 4.55 44.48
C SER A 31 -79.22 3.43 44.49
N PRO A 32 -79.61 2.16 44.29
CA PRO A 32 -78.67 1.04 44.17
C PRO A 32 -77.68 1.20 43.00
N ALA A 33 -78.04 1.98 41.98
CA ALA A 33 -77.12 2.31 40.89
C ALA A 33 -75.90 3.10 41.37
N ARG A 34 -76.04 4.00 42.36
CA ARG A 34 -74.92 4.74 42.95
C ARG A 34 -73.96 3.83 43.71
N PHE A 35 -74.48 2.85 44.45
CA PHE A 35 -73.65 1.83 45.08
C PHE A 35 -72.82 1.07 44.05
N ARG A 36 -73.44 0.64 42.93
CA ARG A 36 -72.69 -0.03 41.86
C ARG A 36 -71.63 0.85 41.23
N GLU A 37 -71.91 2.13 41.00
CA GLU A 37 -70.96 3.09 40.45
C GLU A 37 -69.75 3.26 41.37
N ASP A 38 -69.98 3.47 42.67
CA ASP A 38 -68.90 3.57 43.67
C ASP A 38 -68.11 2.27 43.79
N ALA A 39 -68.78 1.12 43.83
CA ALA A 39 -68.14 -0.19 43.90
C ALA A 39 -67.28 -0.48 42.66
N ASN A 40 -67.81 -0.25 41.44
CA ASN A 40 -67.04 -0.38 40.20
C ASN A 40 -65.85 0.58 40.17
N ALA A 41 -66.05 1.84 40.56
CA ALA A 41 -64.98 2.83 40.50
C ALA A 41 -63.84 2.52 41.46
N GLU A 42 -64.12 1.95 42.65
CA GLU A 42 -63.08 1.51 43.57
C GLU A 42 -62.44 0.17 43.12
N GLU A 43 -63.25 -0.79 42.65
CA GLU A 43 -62.77 -2.07 42.13
C GLU A 43 -61.88 -1.91 40.89
N ASP A 44 -62.21 -1.01 39.96
CA ASP A 44 -61.38 -0.66 38.80
C ASP A 44 -60.03 -0.05 39.22
N LEU A 45 -59.98 0.69 40.34
CA LEU A 45 -58.74 1.22 40.89
C LEU A 45 -57.90 0.11 41.53
N VAL A 46 -58.53 -0.82 42.27
CA VAL A 46 -57.83 -1.93 42.96
C VAL A 46 -57.36 -3.01 41.99
N LEU A 47 -58.19 -3.43 41.05
CA LEU A 47 -57.89 -4.46 40.04
C LEU A 47 -57.10 -3.91 38.84
N GLY A 48 -57.19 -2.60 38.58
CA GLY A 48 -56.47 -1.94 37.50
C GLY A 48 -55.04 -1.54 37.86
N GLY A 49 -54.55 -0.48 37.21
CA GLY A 49 -53.14 -0.11 37.18
C GLY A 49 -52.47 0.32 38.50
N TYR A 50 -53.18 0.41 39.62
CA TYR A 50 -52.67 0.99 40.87
C TYR A 50 -52.01 -0.01 41.83
N ARG A 51 -52.10 -1.33 41.58
CA ARG A 51 -51.55 -2.36 42.49
C ARG A 51 -50.05 -2.19 42.77
N ASP A 52 -49.27 -1.79 41.78
CA ASP A 52 -47.81 -1.61 41.92
C ASP A 52 -47.39 -0.14 42.18
N ARG A 53 -48.33 0.76 42.57
CA ARG A 53 -48.07 2.20 42.71
C ARG A 53 -48.14 2.74 44.14
N LEU A 54 -48.40 1.87 45.12
CA LEU A 54 -48.59 2.23 46.53
C LEU A 54 -47.51 3.21 47.04
N VAL A 55 -46.23 2.86 46.89
CA VAL A 55 -45.12 3.66 47.44
C VAL A 55 -45.03 5.02 46.76
N VAL A 56 -45.16 5.07 45.44
CA VAL A 56 -45.03 6.32 44.67
C VAL A 56 -46.19 7.27 44.96
N GLU A 57 -47.43 6.78 45.05
CA GLU A 57 -48.60 7.61 45.38
C GLU A 57 -48.52 8.16 46.81
N LEU A 58 -48.02 7.36 47.77
CA LEU A 58 -47.78 7.83 49.14
C LEU A 58 -46.63 8.86 49.19
N ALA A 59 -45.56 8.66 48.42
CA ALA A 59 -44.46 9.61 48.30
C ALA A 59 -44.90 10.93 47.64
N GLN A 60 -45.77 10.86 46.63
CA GLN A 60 -46.35 12.06 46.01
C GLN A 60 -47.23 12.83 47.01
N ASN A 61 -48.06 12.14 47.79
CA ASN A 61 -48.83 12.78 48.88
C ASN A 61 -47.90 13.48 49.88
N ALA A 62 -46.77 12.84 50.23
CA ALA A 62 -45.75 13.39 51.12
C ALA A 62 -45.07 14.63 50.53
N ALA A 63 -44.66 14.57 49.26
CA ALA A 63 -44.05 15.69 48.53
C ALA A 63 -45.00 16.90 48.45
N ASP A 64 -46.27 16.66 48.13
CA ASP A 64 -47.28 17.70 48.02
C ASP A 64 -47.59 18.31 49.40
N ALA A 65 -47.60 17.51 50.47
CA ALA A 65 -47.77 18.00 51.84
C ALA A 65 -46.59 18.90 52.26
N ALA A 66 -45.36 18.50 51.96
CA ALA A 66 -44.16 19.28 52.23
C ALA A 66 -44.17 20.60 51.44
N ALA A 67 -44.49 20.55 50.14
CA ALA A 67 -44.60 21.72 49.27
C ALA A 67 -45.68 22.71 49.76
N ARG A 68 -46.85 22.22 50.18
CA ARG A 68 -47.92 23.08 50.77
C ARG A 68 -47.50 23.74 52.07
N ALA A 69 -46.66 23.09 52.87
CA ALA A 69 -46.15 23.64 54.12
C ALA A 69 -44.88 24.48 53.95
N GLY A 70 -44.25 24.46 52.78
CA GLY A 70 -42.98 25.15 52.54
C GLY A 70 -41.81 24.60 53.36
N VAL A 71 -41.82 23.30 53.67
CA VAL A 71 -40.78 22.64 54.48
C VAL A 71 -40.08 21.54 53.68
N PRO A 72 -38.85 21.15 54.05
CA PRO A 72 -38.19 19.94 53.56
C PRO A 72 -39.07 18.69 53.73
N GLY A 73 -39.36 18.00 52.62
CA GLY A 73 -40.13 16.75 52.65
C GLY A 73 -39.27 15.59 53.10
N ARG A 74 -39.63 14.98 54.24
CA ARG A 74 -39.07 13.74 54.73
C ARG A 74 -40.16 12.69 54.72
N PHE A 75 -39.86 11.53 54.17
CA PHE A 75 -40.80 10.44 54.01
C PHE A 75 -40.23 9.14 54.59
N ARG A 76 -40.97 8.45 55.44
CA ARG A 76 -40.54 7.20 56.08
C ARG A 76 -41.53 6.10 55.84
N LEU A 77 -41.04 4.96 55.40
CA LEU A 77 -41.78 3.74 55.14
C LEU A 77 -41.25 2.66 56.09
N THR A 78 -42.07 2.22 57.03
CA THR A 78 -41.71 1.17 58.00
C THR A 78 -42.62 -0.03 57.81
N LEU A 79 -42.06 -1.18 57.42
CA LEU A 79 -42.74 -2.47 57.35
C LEU A 79 -42.28 -3.36 58.52
N ARG A 80 -43.21 -3.62 59.45
CA ARG A 80 -42.95 -4.43 60.64
C ARG A 80 -44.20 -5.13 61.13
N ASP A 81 -44.07 -6.39 61.54
CA ASP A 81 -45.14 -7.20 62.14
C ASP A 81 -46.43 -7.22 61.28
N GLY A 82 -46.31 -7.28 59.95
CA GLY A 82 -47.44 -7.26 59.01
C GLY A 82 -48.14 -5.91 58.85
N VAL A 83 -47.51 -4.80 59.25
CA VAL A 83 -48.04 -3.43 59.12
C VAL A 83 -47.05 -2.54 58.38
N LEU A 84 -47.52 -1.87 57.32
CA LEU A 84 -46.78 -0.81 56.64
C LEU A 84 -47.23 0.56 57.16
N VAL A 85 -46.28 1.36 57.62
CA VAL A 85 -46.50 2.74 58.07
C VAL A 85 -45.75 3.70 57.16
N ALA A 86 -46.46 4.63 56.53
CA ALA A 86 -45.90 5.68 55.69
C ALA A 86 -46.07 7.05 56.37
N ALA A 87 -45.00 7.59 56.93
CA ALA A 87 -45.00 8.85 57.68
C ALA A 87 -44.31 9.97 56.90
N ASN A 88 -44.85 11.19 56.93
CA ASN A 88 -44.27 12.33 56.22
C ASN A 88 -44.32 13.63 57.02
N THR A 89 -43.39 14.53 56.72
CA THR A 89 -43.45 15.94 57.14
C THR A 89 -44.33 16.76 56.20
N GLY A 90 -44.86 17.88 56.68
CA GLY A 90 -45.60 18.86 55.89
C GLY A 90 -47.02 19.15 56.40
N ALA A 91 -47.86 19.67 55.51
CA ALA A 91 -49.20 20.14 55.86
C ALA A 91 -50.06 19.02 56.48
N HIS A 92 -50.68 19.32 57.63
CA HIS A 92 -51.53 18.37 58.35
C HIS A 92 -52.81 17.98 57.58
N LEU A 93 -53.35 16.80 57.89
CA LEU A 93 -54.66 16.36 57.41
C LEU A 93 -55.78 17.28 57.95
N ASP A 94 -56.64 17.75 57.05
CA ASP A 94 -57.81 18.59 57.36
C ASP A 94 -59.13 17.92 56.91
N ALA A 95 -60.27 18.52 57.28
CA ALA A 95 -61.59 17.98 56.94
C ALA A 95 -61.81 17.89 55.42
N THR A 96 -61.29 18.86 54.65
CA THR A 96 -61.36 18.86 53.18
C THR A 96 -60.57 17.70 52.58
N GLY A 97 -59.39 17.42 53.14
CA GLY A 97 -58.55 16.29 52.80
C GLY A 97 -59.26 14.97 53.06
N VAL A 98 -59.88 14.79 54.23
CA VAL A 98 -60.67 13.57 54.54
C VAL A 98 -61.85 13.39 53.58
N GLU A 99 -62.58 14.45 53.25
CA GLU A 99 -63.65 14.41 52.25
C GLU A 99 -63.11 14.00 50.86
N SER A 100 -61.95 14.54 50.49
CA SER A 100 -61.26 14.21 49.23
C SER A 100 -60.77 12.75 49.20
N LEU A 101 -60.26 12.22 50.31
CA LEU A 101 -59.85 10.81 50.44
C LEU A 101 -61.06 9.85 50.39
N SER A 102 -62.23 10.34 50.81
CA SER A 102 -63.45 9.53 50.92
C SER A 102 -64.36 9.60 49.70
N THR A 103 -64.00 10.37 48.67
CA THR A 103 -64.80 10.56 47.44
C THR A 103 -63.95 10.28 46.19
N LEU A 104 -64.43 9.50 45.22
CA LEU A 104 -63.74 9.27 43.94
C LEU A 104 -64.29 10.31 42.97
N ARG A 105 -63.39 11.05 42.31
CA ARG A 105 -63.67 11.94 41.17
C ARG A 105 -64.53 13.18 41.47
N ALA A 106 -64.99 13.41 42.70
CA ALA A 106 -65.61 14.69 43.09
C ALA A 106 -64.55 15.64 43.66
N SER A 107 -63.80 16.32 42.78
CA SER A 107 -62.86 17.34 43.24
C SER A 107 -63.63 18.53 43.82
N ALA A 108 -63.55 18.73 45.14
CA ALA A 108 -64.08 19.94 45.77
C ALA A 108 -63.29 21.16 45.29
N LYS A 109 -63.88 22.00 44.44
CA LYS A 109 -63.52 23.41 44.26
C LYS A 109 -64.80 24.25 44.17
N ARG A 110 -64.95 25.16 45.13
CA ARG A 110 -65.60 26.46 44.93
C ARG A 110 -64.64 27.52 45.48
N ASP A 111 -64.23 28.41 44.57
CA ASP A 111 -63.65 29.74 44.70
C ASP A 111 -62.70 30.08 45.86
N ALA A 112 -61.44 30.33 45.51
CA ALA A 112 -60.55 31.26 46.22
C ALA A 112 -59.60 31.89 45.19
N GLN A 113 -60.15 32.86 44.47
CA GLN A 113 -59.41 33.83 43.66
C GLN A 113 -59.32 35.08 44.52
N ASP A 114 -58.14 35.36 45.09
CA ASP A 114 -57.68 36.71 45.48
C ASP A 114 -56.31 36.63 46.20
N GLY A 115 -55.27 37.17 45.55
CA GLY A 115 -53.92 37.29 46.12
C GLY A 115 -52.94 37.84 45.09
N LYS A 116 -52.62 39.13 45.23
CA LYS A 116 -51.87 39.99 44.30
C LYS A 116 -50.43 39.50 44.01
N GLY A 117 -49.97 39.78 42.79
CA GLY A 117 -48.62 39.49 42.31
C GLY A 117 -47.52 40.22 43.09
N GLY A 118 -46.43 39.48 43.32
CA GLY A 118 -45.12 40.00 43.69
C GLY A 118 -44.10 39.48 42.68
N GLU A 119 -43.28 40.39 42.17
CA GLU A 119 -42.09 40.12 41.37
C GLU A 119 -41.06 39.45 42.29
N ASP A 120 -40.94 38.12 42.21
CA ASP A 120 -39.74 37.33 42.49
C ASP A 120 -40.06 35.88 42.06
N GLY A 121 -39.38 35.41 41.02
CA GLY A 121 -39.68 34.19 40.26
C GLY A 121 -39.43 32.86 41.00
N LYS A 122 -40.14 32.60 42.10
CA LYS A 122 -40.32 31.25 42.67
C LYS A 122 -41.80 30.89 42.67
N ALA A 123 -42.28 30.43 41.52
CA ALA A 123 -43.60 29.83 41.41
C ALA A 123 -43.60 28.46 42.12
N THR A 124 -43.98 28.42 43.40
CA THR A 124 -44.33 27.17 44.07
C THR A 124 -45.65 26.68 43.48
N ALA A 125 -45.56 25.81 42.47
CA ALA A 125 -46.70 25.12 41.90
C ALA A 125 -47.38 24.27 42.98
N ALA A 126 -48.57 24.69 43.42
CA ALA A 126 -49.38 23.91 44.35
C ALA A 126 -49.95 22.69 43.63
N VAL A 127 -49.24 21.56 43.75
CA VAL A 127 -49.64 20.24 43.26
C VAL A 127 -50.73 19.65 44.17
N GLY A 128 -51.78 19.08 43.54
CA GLY A 128 -52.66 18.06 44.12
C GLY A 128 -53.77 18.51 45.08
N ARG A 129 -55.04 18.56 44.61
CA ARG A 129 -56.21 18.18 45.43
C ARG A 129 -56.60 16.75 45.05
N PHE A 130 -56.59 15.87 46.05
CA PHE A 130 -56.51 14.40 45.96
C PHE A 130 -57.85 13.70 45.82
N GLY A 131 -57.78 12.39 45.54
CA GLY A 131 -58.85 11.44 45.80
C GLY A 131 -58.62 10.08 45.13
N VAL A 132 -57.91 10.04 44.00
CA VAL A 132 -57.72 8.80 43.23
C VAL A 132 -56.45 8.04 43.62
N GLY A 133 -55.35 8.75 43.94
CA GLY A 133 -54.05 8.14 44.27
C GLY A 133 -54.01 7.36 45.58
N PHE A 134 -54.73 7.85 46.60
CA PHE A 134 -54.83 7.16 47.89
C PHE A 134 -55.51 5.79 47.80
N ALA A 135 -56.34 5.54 46.78
CA ALA A 135 -56.96 4.23 46.57
C ALA A 135 -55.95 3.09 46.37
N ALA A 136 -54.69 3.41 46.03
CA ALA A 136 -53.61 2.42 45.97
C ALA A 136 -53.40 1.65 47.30
N VAL A 137 -53.78 2.22 48.45
CA VAL A 137 -53.67 1.54 49.76
C VAL A 137 -54.54 0.29 49.85
N LEU A 138 -55.65 0.25 49.11
CA LEU A 138 -56.59 -0.86 49.07
C LEU A 138 -56.00 -2.12 48.42
N ALA A 139 -54.93 -1.96 47.63
CA ALA A 139 -54.20 -3.10 47.08
C ALA A 139 -53.61 -3.99 48.20
N VAL A 140 -53.26 -3.39 49.35
CA VAL A 140 -52.56 -4.07 50.44
C VAL A 140 -53.34 -4.13 51.77
N SER A 141 -54.33 -3.25 51.99
CA SER A 141 -55.01 -3.14 53.28
C SER A 141 -56.53 -3.02 53.19
N ASP A 142 -57.23 -3.74 54.07
CA ASP A 142 -58.69 -3.65 54.28
C ASP A 142 -59.06 -2.74 55.48
N GLU A 143 -58.05 -2.26 56.22
CA GLU A 143 -58.21 -1.39 57.38
C GLU A 143 -57.25 -0.17 57.34
N PRO A 144 -57.17 0.60 56.23
CA PRO A 144 -56.25 1.72 56.14
C PRO A 144 -56.64 2.83 57.12
N ALA A 145 -55.65 3.52 57.67
CA ALA A 145 -55.85 4.67 58.54
C ALA A 145 -54.85 5.79 58.26
N VAL A 146 -55.23 7.02 58.55
CA VAL A 146 -54.38 8.21 58.49
C VAL A 146 -54.50 8.94 59.82
N VAL A 147 -53.37 9.15 60.50
CA VAL A 147 -53.31 9.85 61.78
C VAL A 147 -52.34 11.01 61.71
N GLY A 148 -52.67 12.10 62.39
CA GLY A 148 -51.80 13.27 62.51
C GLY A 148 -52.09 14.03 63.79
N ARG A 149 -51.41 15.16 63.99
CA ARG A 149 -51.49 15.96 65.22
C ARG A 149 -52.91 16.40 65.61
N HIS A 150 -53.80 16.60 64.64
CA HIS A 150 -55.13 17.16 64.84
C HIS A 150 -56.28 16.13 64.80
N GLY A 151 -55.95 14.84 64.77
CA GLY A 151 -56.91 13.73 64.73
C GLY A 151 -56.56 12.71 63.65
N GLY A 152 -57.37 11.66 63.53
CA GLY A 152 -57.22 10.64 62.51
C GLY A 152 -58.54 10.23 61.83
N VAL A 153 -58.40 9.59 60.69
CA VAL A 153 -59.47 8.91 59.96
C VAL A 153 -59.04 7.47 59.69
N ARG A 154 -59.97 6.52 59.77
CA ARG A 154 -59.75 5.13 59.39
C ARG A 154 -60.90 4.59 58.55
N TRP A 155 -60.62 3.54 57.82
CA TRP A 155 -61.60 2.72 57.15
C TRP A 155 -61.47 1.28 57.67
N ALA A 156 -62.56 0.54 57.72
CA ALA A 156 -62.56 -0.85 58.15
C ALA A 156 -63.59 -1.63 57.35
N LEU A 157 -63.13 -2.61 56.56
CA LEU A 157 -63.99 -3.37 55.66
C LEU A 157 -65.11 -4.12 56.39
N ALA A 158 -64.82 -4.67 57.57
CA ALA A 158 -65.83 -5.34 58.39
C ALA A 158 -66.95 -4.37 58.84
N GLU A 159 -66.60 -3.22 59.41
CA GLU A 159 -67.58 -2.21 59.83
C GLU A 159 -68.34 -1.59 58.64
N ALA A 160 -67.67 -1.42 57.50
CA ALA A 160 -68.28 -0.97 56.26
C ALA A 160 -69.34 -1.97 55.76
N ARG A 161 -69.05 -3.27 55.79
CA ARG A 161 -69.98 -4.34 55.44
C ARG A 161 -71.18 -4.38 56.38
N ASP A 162 -70.96 -4.25 57.68
CA ASP A 162 -72.03 -4.22 58.68
C ASP A 162 -72.96 -3.02 58.45
N LEU A 163 -72.42 -1.82 58.26
CA LEU A 163 -73.23 -0.62 57.98
C LEU A 163 -74.00 -0.71 56.66
N ALA A 164 -73.39 -1.25 55.60
CA ALA A 164 -74.04 -1.46 54.32
C ALA A 164 -75.17 -2.50 54.44
N ALA A 165 -74.94 -3.62 55.16
CA ALA A 165 -75.94 -4.64 55.42
C ALA A 165 -77.09 -4.12 56.27
N ASP A 166 -76.80 -3.32 57.31
CA ASP A 166 -77.77 -2.65 58.16
C ASP A 166 -78.67 -1.69 57.38
N THR A 167 -78.07 -0.96 56.45
CA THR A 167 -78.79 -0.07 55.53
C THR A 167 -79.63 -0.89 54.53
N ALA A 168 -79.09 -1.98 54.00
CA ALA A 168 -79.76 -2.88 53.07
C ALA A 168 -80.99 -3.59 53.68
N ARG A 169 -81.06 -3.79 55.00
CA ARG A 169 -82.29 -4.28 55.68
C ARG A 169 -83.51 -3.39 55.40
N HIS A 170 -83.27 -2.11 55.09
CA HIS A 170 -84.29 -1.11 54.82
C HIS A 170 -84.35 -0.71 53.33
N SER A 171 -83.49 -1.28 52.47
CA SER A 171 -83.46 -1.04 51.01
C SER A 171 -83.15 -2.35 50.25
N PRO A 172 -84.19 -3.07 49.77
CA PRO A 172 -84.01 -4.36 49.08
C PRO A 172 -83.10 -4.29 47.86
N GLY A 173 -83.18 -3.21 47.08
CA GLY A 173 -82.35 -3.02 45.89
C GLY A 173 -80.85 -2.91 46.20
N LEU A 174 -80.48 -2.27 47.32
CA LEU A 174 -79.10 -2.25 47.81
C LEU A 174 -78.65 -3.66 48.25
N GLY A 175 -79.53 -4.39 48.95
CA GLY A 175 -79.26 -5.76 49.38
C GLY A 175 -79.04 -6.74 48.22
N ASP A 176 -79.72 -6.55 47.10
CA ASP A 176 -79.50 -7.34 45.87
C ASP A 176 -78.13 -7.07 45.26
N GLU A 177 -77.71 -5.81 45.18
CA GLU A 177 -76.40 -5.43 44.62
C GLU A 177 -75.24 -5.90 45.51
N ILE A 178 -75.37 -5.80 46.83
CA ILE A 178 -74.36 -6.32 47.78
C ILE A 178 -74.20 -7.84 47.61
N ARG A 179 -75.31 -8.59 47.49
CA ARG A 179 -75.26 -10.05 47.28
C ARG A 179 -74.64 -10.45 45.94
N ARG A 180 -74.92 -9.70 44.86
CA ARG A 180 -74.30 -9.95 43.55
C ARG A 180 -72.79 -9.77 43.56
N ARG A 181 -72.26 -9.00 44.51
CA ARG A 181 -70.82 -8.71 44.69
C ARG A 181 -70.20 -9.50 45.84
N ASP A 182 -70.84 -10.59 46.26
CA ASP A 182 -70.35 -11.46 47.35
C ASP A 182 -70.07 -10.69 48.66
N GLY A 183 -70.84 -9.64 48.95
CA GLY A 183 -70.68 -8.82 50.16
C GLY A 183 -69.56 -7.77 50.08
N ASN A 184 -68.98 -7.52 48.91
CA ASN A 184 -68.00 -6.45 48.73
C ASN A 184 -68.67 -5.07 48.67
N VAL A 185 -68.07 -4.10 49.36
CA VAL A 185 -68.54 -2.73 49.48
C VAL A 185 -67.38 -1.76 49.26
N PRO A 186 -67.60 -0.59 48.65
CA PRO A 186 -66.52 0.37 48.42
C PRO A 186 -66.07 0.98 49.75
N LEU A 187 -64.88 0.60 50.19
CA LEU A 187 -64.32 0.84 51.51
C LEU A 187 -64.09 2.32 51.77
N LEU A 188 -63.47 3.05 50.84
CA LEU A 188 -63.05 4.45 51.08
C LEU A 188 -64.23 5.41 51.25
N ARG A 189 -65.45 4.97 50.93
CA ARG A 189 -66.68 5.76 51.07
C ARG A 189 -67.20 5.89 52.48
N LEU A 190 -66.78 5.02 53.38
CA LEU A 190 -67.29 4.97 54.74
C LEU A 190 -66.16 5.28 55.75
N PRO A 191 -65.72 6.55 55.86
CA PRO A 191 -64.69 6.94 56.82
C PRO A 191 -65.23 6.89 58.26
N PHE A 192 -64.34 6.59 59.20
CA PHE A 192 -64.57 6.62 60.64
C PHE A 192 -63.53 7.51 61.33
N ALA A 193 -63.93 8.24 62.37
CA ALA A 193 -63.00 8.97 63.22
C ALA A 193 -62.04 7.98 63.93
N ALA A 194 -60.77 8.35 63.97
CA ALA A 194 -59.70 7.56 64.58
C ALA A 194 -58.84 8.43 65.49
N GLU A 195 -58.25 7.79 66.50
CA GLU A 195 -57.24 8.37 67.39
C GLU A 195 -55.88 7.73 67.14
N GLY A 196 -54.85 8.58 67.16
CA GLY A 196 -53.45 8.23 66.99
C GLY A 196 -52.62 9.47 66.70
N THR A 197 -51.30 9.33 66.72
CA THR A 197 -50.34 10.39 66.35
C THR A 197 -49.31 9.82 65.40
N ALA A 198 -48.82 10.64 64.47
CA ALA A 198 -47.65 10.30 63.67
C ALA A 198 -46.42 10.16 64.59
N PRO A 199 -45.45 9.29 64.25
CA PRO A 199 -44.20 9.18 65.02
C PRO A 199 -43.38 10.45 64.86
N ASP A 200 -42.78 10.96 65.95
CA ASP A 200 -41.82 12.07 65.86
C ASP A 200 -40.64 11.69 64.95
N PRO A 201 -40.14 12.57 64.06
CA PRO A 201 -40.52 13.98 63.86
C PRO A 201 -41.56 14.23 62.74
N TYR A 202 -42.38 13.25 62.36
CA TYR A 202 -43.32 13.34 61.22
C TYR A 202 -44.68 13.93 61.61
N ASP A 203 -45.35 14.58 60.66
CA ASP A 203 -46.60 15.31 60.89
C ASP A 203 -47.86 14.46 60.61
N THR A 204 -47.77 13.54 59.65
CA THR A 204 -48.86 12.65 59.21
C THR A 204 -48.33 11.23 59.03
N ALA A 205 -49.12 10.21 59.40
CA ALA A 205 -48.80 8.80 59.17
C ALA A 205 -49.99 8.03 58.60
N VAL A 206 -49.77 7.36 57.47
CA VAL A 206 -50.69 6.39 56.88
C VAL A 206 -50.32 5.00 57.41
N ILE A 207 -51.26 4.32 58.06
CA ILE A 207 -51.06 3.03 58.72
C ILE A 207 -51.87 1.99 57.95
N LEU A 208 -51.19 0.97 57.46
CA LEU A 208 -51.73 -0.06 56.57
C LEU A 208 -51.46 -1.46 57.16
N PRO A 209 -52.37 -2.01 57.97
CA PRO A 209 -52.36 -3.42 58.30
C PRO A 209 -52.52 -4.23 57.00
N LEU A 210 -51.56 -5.10 56.71
CA LEU A 210 -51.52 -5.86 55.48
C LEU A 210 -52.52 -7.01 55.55
N ARG A 211 -53.37 -7.15 54.52
CA ARG A 211 -54.50 -8.10 54.52
C ARG A 211 -54.06 -9.56 54.57
N ASP A 212 -53.01 -9.91 53.84
CA ASP A 212 -52.56 -11.28 53.61
C ASP A 212 -51.07 -11.33 53.20
N THR A 213 -50.52 -12.54 53.07
CA THR A 213 -49.11 -12.75 52.68
C THR A 213 -48.79 -12.22 51.27
N ALA A 214 -49.77 -12.10 50.37
CA ALA A 214 -49.55 -11.56 49.04
C ALA A 214 -49.45 -10.02 49.06
N ALA A 215 -50.21 -9.37 49.95
CA ALA A 215 -50.08 -7.93 50.25
C ALA A 215 -48.71 -7.61 50.88
N GLU A 216 -48.22 -8.47 51.78
CA GLU A 216 -46.89 -8.34 52.37
C GLU A 216 -45.78 -8.49 51.33
N ALA A 217 -45.81 -9.55 50.52
CA ALA A 217 -44.85 -9.73 49.43
C ALA A 217 -44.87 -8.58 48.41
N LEU A 218 -46.05 -8.00 48.13
CA LEU A 218 -46.19 -6.81 47.28
C LEU A 218 -45.54 -5.57 47.93
N ALA A 219 -45.82 -5.32 49.22
CA ALA A 219 -45.23 -4.20 49.95
C ALA A 219 -43.70 -4.30 49.99
N GLU A 220 -43.13 -5.46 50.34
CA GLU A 220 -41.69 -5.71 50.35
C GLU A 220 -41.06 -5.44 48.97
N ARG A 221 -41.67 -5.94 47.90
CA ARG A 221 -41.20 -5.71 46.53
C ARG A 221 -41.17 -4.23 46.17
N LEU A 222 -42.23 -3.49 46.49
CA LEU A 222 -42.33 -2.06 46.19
C LEU A 222 -41.33 -1.22 47.00
N LEU A 223 -41.09 -1.58 48.26
CA LEU A 223 -40.07 -0.93 49.10
C LEU A 223 -38.65 -1.21 48.57
N SER A 224 -38.37 -2.46 48.17
CA SER A 224 -37.07 -2.83 47.59
C SER A 224 -36.81 -2.15 46.25
N GLY A 225 -37.88 -1.85 45.48
CA GLY A 225 -37.83 -1.23 44.16
C GLY A 225 -37.66 0.29 44.16
N VAL A 226 -37.59 0.95 45.32
CA VAL A 226 -37.32 2.39 45.39
C VAL A 226 -35.89 2.68 44.92
N ASP A 227 -35.76 3.57 43.95
CA ASP A 227 -34.51 4.03 43.34
C ASP A 227 -34.40 5.57 43.33
N ASP A 228 -33.30 6.08 42.77
CA ASP A 228 -32.99 7.51 42.66
C ASP A 228 -34.09 8.30 41.95
N ALA A 229 -34.82 7.67 41.02
CA ALA A 229 -35.84 8.35 40.24
C ALA A 229 -36.94 8.92 41.13
N LEU A 230 -37.22 8.32 42.29
CA LEU A 230 -38.23 8.83 43.21
C LEU A 230 -37.90 10.25 43.69
N LEU A 231 -36.65 10.49 44.12
CA LEU A 231 -36.18 11.79 44.61
C LEU A 231 -35.93 12.80 43.48
N LEU A 232 -35.57 12.31 42.28
CA LEU A 232 -35.44 13.16 41.09
C LEU A 232 -36.81 13.62 40.58
N THR A 233 -37.82 12.77 40.65
CA THR A 233 -39.17 13.07 40.15
C THR A 233 -40.00 13.91 41.14
N LEU A 234 -39.81 13.72 42.44
CA LEU A 234 -40.57 14.42 43.47
C LEU A 234 -39.68 15.44 44.17
N PRO A 235 -39.48 16.64 43.59
CA PRO A 235 -38.50 17.55 44.13
C PRO A 235 -38.87 18.16 45.48
N GLY A 236 -40.11 17.97 45.95
CA GLY A 236 -40.52 18.32 47.31
C GLY A 236 -39.97 17.37 48.39
N LEU A 237 -39.38 16.22 48.03
CA LEU A 237 -38.74 15.29 48.96
C LEU A 237 -37.22 15.49 48.98
N GLU A 238 -36.66 15.60 50.17
CA GLU A 238 -35.21 15.62 50.42
C GLU A 238 -34.71 14.29 50.99
N GLU A 239 -35.55 13.54 51.69
CA GLU A 239 -35.16 12.29 52.38
C GLU A 239 -36.28 11.25 52.31
N VAL A 240 -35.91 10.01 51.98
CA VAL A 240 -36.75 8.81 52.07
C VAL A 240 -36.05 7.78 52.94
N VAL A 241 -36.69 7.38 54.04
CA VAL A 241 -36.22 6.33 54.96
C VAL A 241 -37.09 5.10 54.78
N ILE A 242 -36.48 3.94 54.52
CA ILE A 242 -37.15 2.65 54.35
C ILE A 242 -36.65 1.70 55.43
N GLU A 243 -37.57 1.17 56.23
CA GLU A 243 -37.28 0.22 57.29
C GLU A 243 -38.07 -1.07 57.05
N VAL A 244 -37.35 -2.18 56.93
CA VAL A 244 -37.94 -3.52 56.77
C VAL A 244 -37.30 -4.43 57.81
N GLY A 245 -38.08 -4.87 58.80
CA GLY A 245 -37.56 -5.62 59.94
C GLY A 245 -36.55 -4.79 60.76
N GLU A 246 -35.30 -5.25 60.83
CA GLU A 246 -34.19 -4.55 61.51
C GLU A 246 -33.30 -3.73 60.54
N GLN A 247 -33.59 -3.77 59.23
CA GLN A 247 -32.80 -3.08 58.21
C GLN A 247 -33.35 -1.68 57.98
N THR A 248 -32.46 -0.68 57.96
CA THR A 248 -32.79 0.70 57.62
C THR A 248 -31.98 1.12 56.40
N ARG A 249 -32.67 1.65 55.38
CA ARG A 249 -32.10 2.27 54.18
C ARG A 249 -32.56 3.72 54.10
N THR A 250 -31.64 4.64 53.92
CA THR A 250 -31.93 6.06 53.71
C THR A 250 -31.46 6.46 52.31
N LEU A 251 -32.33 7.16 51.59
CA LEU A 251 -32.01 7.88 50.38
C LEU A 251 -32.18 9.37 50.65
N SER A 252 -31.16 10.18 50.40
CA SER A 252 -31.24 11.64 50.52
C SER A 252 -30.83 12.30 49.22
N ARG A 253 -31.35 13.49 48.96
CA ARG A 253 -31.03 14.28 47.78
C ARG A 253 -30.51 15.65 48.18
N ARG A 254 -29.40 16.05 47.58
CA ARG A 254 -28.84 17.41 47.67
C ARG A 254 -28.35 17.90 46.32
N THR A 255 -28.26 19.22 46.17
CA THR A 255 -27.68 19.84 44.98
C THR A 255 -26.24 20.25 45.27
N ASP A 256 -25.34 19.98 44.33
CA ASP A 256 -23.91 20.32 44.39
C ASP A 256 -23.48 20.91 43.04
N GLY A 257 -23.37 22.24 42.97
CA GLY A 257 -23.15 22.96 41.71
C GLY A 257 -24.24 22.64 40.68
N ALA A 258 -23.82 22.16 39.51
CA ALA A 258 -24.71 21.74 38.41
C ALA A 258 -25.21 20.28 38.54
N LEU A 259 -24.81 19.56 39.59
CA LEU A 259 -25.15 18.16 39.81
C LEU A 259 -26.21 18.02 40.91
N THR A 260 -27.10 17.06 40.73
CA THR A 260 -27.97 16.53 41.78
C THR A 260 -27.36 15.25 42.31
N LEU A 261 -27.05 15.22 43.61
CA LEU A 261 -26.52 14.06 44.31
C LEU A 261 -27.66 13.31 44.98
N VAL A 262 -27.74 12.01 44.74
CA VAL A 262 -28.61 11.09 45.48
C VAL A 262 -27.71 10.17 46.29
N GLU A 263 -27.77 10.26 47.61
CA GLU A 263 -27.02 9.42 48.53
C GLU A 263 -27.92 8.29 49.01
N ASP A 264 -27.67 7.07 48.56
CA ASP A 264 -28.33 5.87 49.04
C ASP A 264 -27.37 5.09 49.94
N SER A 265 -27.78 4.89 51.20
CA SER A 265 -27.06 4.04 52.16
C SER A 265 -26.81 2.60 51.67
N ARG A 266 -27.60 2.11 50.69
CA ARG A 266 -27.42 0.80 50.05
C ARG A 266 -26.47 0.84 48.86
N ASP A 267 -26.74 1.72 47.89
CA ASP A 267 -26.10 1.70 46.56
C ASP A 267 -25.00 2.75 46.36
N GLY A 268 -24.75 3.60 47.37
CA GLY A 268 -23.75 4.66 47.36
C GLY A 268 -24.31 5.99 46.85
N THR A 269 -23.41 6.91 46.49
CA THR A 269 -23.79 8.23 45.94
C THR A 269 -23.84 8.18 44.41
N SER A 270 -25.00 8.48 43.86
CA SER A 270 -25.19 8.75 42.42
C SER A 270 -25.11 10.25 42.14
N ARG A 271 -24.42 10.62 41.07
CA ARG A 271 -24.31 12.00 40.59
C ARG A 271 -25.13 12.14 39.32
N TRP A 272 -26.03 13.10 39.28
CA TRP A 272 -26.95 13.31 38.17
C TRP A 272 -26.78 14.71 37.61
N ARG A 273 -26.52 14.82 36.30
CA ARG A 273 -26.64 16.08 35.58
C ARG A 273 -28.09 16.25 35.14
N THR A 274 -28.68 17.39 35.48
CA THR A 274 -30.11 17.63 35.25
C THR A 274 -30.35 18.94 34.54
N VAL A 275 -31.28 18.94 33.59
CA VAL A 275 -31.85 20.16 32.99
C VAL A 275 -33.36 20.13 33.20
N SER A 276 -33.97 21.28 33.46
CA SER A 276 -35.40 21.39 33.68
C SER A 276 -35.99 22.60 32.99
N ALA A 277 -37.06 22.40 32.23
CA ALA A 277 -37.85 23.44 31.58
C ALA A 277 -39.31 23.37 32.05
N HIS A 278 -39.93 24.51 32.29
CA HIS A 278 -41.32 24.58 32.71
C HIS A 278 -41.97 25.88 32.22
N GLY A 279 -43.29 25.91 32.14
CA GLY A 279 -44.00 27.10 31.70
C GLY A 279 -45.51 26.97 31.68
N PRO A 280 -46.24 28.04 31.32
CA PRO A 280 -47.68 27.99 31.14
C PRO A 280 -48.06 27.21 29.87
N LEU A 281 -49.25 26.60 29.88
CA LEU A 281 -49.87 25.94 28.72
C LEU A 281 -50.92 26.83 28.07
N GLU A 282 -50.92 26.91 26.75
CA GLU A 282 -51.99 27.56 25.99
C GLU A 282 -53.30 26.75 26.07
N ALA A 283 -54.43 27.44 26.18
CA ALA A 283 -55.74 26.81 26.32
C ALA A 283 -56.10 25.86 25.15
N ALA A 284 -55.60 26.14 23.94
CA ALA A 284 -55.83 25.32 22.75
C ALA A 284 -55.23 23.91 22.89
N LEU A 285 -54.07 23.77 23.52
CA LEU A 285 -53.41 22.48 23.77
C LEU A 285 -54.22 21.58 24.70
N LEU A 286 -55.05 22.18 25.56
CA LEU A 286 -55.87 21.49 26.55
C LEU A 286 -57.34 21.28 26.10
N ALA A 287 -57.70 21.68 24.88
CA ALA A 287 -59.10 21.69 24.42
C ALA A 287 -59.77 20.30 24.46
N GLY A 288 -59.01 19.23 24.21
CA GLY A 288 -59.47 17.84 24.29
C GLY A 288 -59.33 17.18 25.67
N ARG A 289 -58.91 17.92 26.70
CA ARG A 289 -58.62 17.38 28.04
C ARG A 289 -59.77 17.57 29.03
N PRO A 290 -59.89 16.68 30.05
CA PRO A 290 -60.85 16.84 31.15
C PRO A 290 -60.77 18.23 31.80
N VAL A 291 -61.90 18.71 32.36
CA VAL A 291 -62.00 20.04 33.01
C VAL A 291 -60.95 20.21 34.10
N GLU A 292 -60.72 19.16 34.88
CA GLU A 292 -59.78 19.12 36.00
C GLU A 292 -58.32 19.33 35.55
N GLU A 293 -57.97 18.84 34.36
CA GLU A 293 -56.66 19.05 33.76
C GLU A 293 -56.53 20.45 33.15
N ARG A 294 -57.61 20.97 32.54
CA ARG A 294 -57.66 22.36 32.02
C ARG A 294 -57.44 23.42 33.10
N LEU A 295 -57.79 23.12 34.34
CA LEU A 295 -57.55 23.98 35.51
C LEU A 295 -56.08 23.95 35.99
N ARG A 296 -55.19 23.22 35.30
CA ARG A 296 -53.75 23.13 35.58
C ARG A 296 -52.93 23.49 34.32
N PRO A 297 -52.95 24.76 33.88
CA PRO A 297 -52.33 25.16 32.62
C PRO A 297 -50.82 25.40 32.77
N HIS A 298 -50.09 24.41 33.27
CA HIS A 298 -48.63 24.45 33.35
C HIS A 298 -48.03 23.12 32.91
N TRP A 299 -46.80 23.17 32.42
CA TRP A 299 -46.04 22.02 32.02
C TRP A 299 -44.64 22.04 32.63
N SER A 300 -44.04 20.86 32.76
CA SER A 300 -42.65 20.70 33.18
C SER A 300 -42.02 19.51 32.47
N VAL A 301 -40.74 19.63 32.12
CA VAL A 301 -39.89 18.57 31.62
C VAL A 301 -38.54 18.65 32.32
N THR A 302 -38.03 17.51 32.77
CA THR A 302 -36.71 17.35 33.37
C THR A 302 -36.03 16.16 32.74
N TRP A 303 -34.80 16.37 32.26
CA TRP A 303 -33.90 15.28 31.91
C TRP A 303 -32.86 15.11 33.01
N ALA A 304 -32.53 13.86 33.32
CA ALA A 304 -31.46 13.53 34.24
C ALA A 304 -30.56 12.43 33.67
N VAL A 305 -29.24 12.67 33.64
CA VAL A 305 -28.23 11.71 33.19
C VAL A 305 -27.26 11.45 34.34
N PRO A 306 -27.02 10.18 34.73
CA PRO A 306 -26.05 9.89 35.75
C PRO A 306 -24.63 10.01 35.18
N VAL A 307 -23.70 10.46 36.02
CA VAL A 307 -22.29 10.65 35.66
C VAL A 307 -21.37 9.97 36.68
N ASP A 308 -20.18 9.60 36.24
CA ASP A 308 -19.12 9.11 37.12
C ASP A 308 -18.38 10.25 37.85
N ALA A 309 -17.21 9.96 38.44
CA ALA A 309 -16.42 10.95 39.16
C ALA A 309 -15.80 12.02 38.25
N ASP A 310 -15.54 11.68 36.98
CA ASP A 310 -14.91 12.54 35.98
C ASP A 310 -15.95 13.36 35.18
N GLY A 311 -17.25 13.13 35.44
CA GLY A 311 -18.35 13.79 34.75
C GLY A 311 -18.77 13.08 33.46
N THR A 312 -18.25 11.88 33.21
CA THR A 312 -18.61 11.06 32.03
C THR A 312 -19.98 10.43 32.24
N PRO A 313 -20.89 10.47 31.24
CA PRO A 313 -22.19 9.83 31.35
C PRO A 313 -22.09 8.32 31.56
N VAL A 314 -22.93 7.78 32.44
CA VAL A 314 -23.08 6.33 32.67
C VAL A 314 -24.54 5.91 32.48
N PRO A 315 -24.83 4.63 32.17
CA PRO A 315 -26.20 4.17 32.01
C PRO A 315 -27.03 4.34 33.31
N PRO A 316 -28.27 4.86 33.22
CA PRO A 316 -29.12 4.98 34.40
C PRO A 316 -29.52 3.60 34.94
N ARG A 317 -29.47 3.45 36.27
CA ARG A 317 -29.94 2.24 36.98
C ARG A 317 -31.47 2.20 37.15
N THR A 318 -32.14 3.31 36.87
CA THR A 318 -33.58 3.47 36.97
C THR A 318 -34.29 2.72 35.85
N SER A 319 -35.59 2.45 36.02
CA SER A 319 -36.38 1.83 34.94
C SER A 319 -36.35 2.70 33.67
N PRO A 320 -36.10 2.12 32.48
CA PRO A 320 -35.99 2.89 31.23
C PRO A 320 -37.38 3.17 30.66
N VAL A 321 -38.16 3.99 31.37
CA VAL A 321 -39.51 4.43 31.02
C VAL A 321 -39.65 5.93 31.22
N VAL A 322 -40.70 6.53 30.65
CA VAL A 322 -41.02 7.93 30.90
C VAL A 322 -41.72 8.09 32.25
N HIS A 323 -41.33 9.10 33.03
CA HIS A 323 -41.93 9.41 34.33
C HIS A 323 -42.91 10.59 34.20
N ALA A 324 -44.17 10.40 34.61
CA ALA A 324 -45.20 11.43 34.44
C ALA A 324 -46.20 11.55 35.60
N PRO A 325 -45.80 11.99 36.80
CA PRO A 325 -44.48 11.92 37.44
C PRO A 325 -44.16 10.49 37.94
N THR A 326 -45.13 9.59 38.00
CA THR A 326 -44.86 8.18 38.31
C THR A 326 -44.27 7.45 37.10
N PRO A 327 -43.50 6.36 37.28
CA PRO A 327 -43.11 5.49 36.17
C PRO A 327 -44.36 5.07 35.36
N SER A 328 -44.31 5.34 34.07
CA SER A 328 -45.33 4.88 33.10
C SER A 328 -44.89 3.55 32.48
N ASP A 329 -45.76 2.98 31.62
CA ASP A 329 -45.42 1.83 30.79
C ASP A 329 -44.88 2.28 29.41
N GLU A 330 -44.58 3.57 29.22
CA GLU A 330 -43.94 4.10 28.01
C GLU A 330 -42.44 3.82 28.05
N PRO A 331 -41.92 2.88 27.23
CA PRO A 331 -40.50 2.57 27.23
C PRO A 331 -39.70 3.77 26.70
N LEU A 332 -38.58 4.05 27.36
CA LEU A 332 -37.64 5.09 26.96
C LEU A 332 -36.37 4.44 26.42
N GLY A 333 -36.02 4.82 25.20
CA GLY A 333 -34.83 4.37 24.51
C GLY A 333 -33.69 5.39 24.52
N VAL A 334 -34.00 6.64 24.85
CA VAL A 334 -33.01 7.69 25.12
C VAL A 334 -32.22 7.31 26.39
N PRO A 335 -30.88 7.38 26.41
CA PRO A 335 -30.03 6.94 27.52
C PRO A 335 -30.01 7.93 28.70
N ALA A 336 -31.18 8.39 29.12
CA ALA A 336 -31.40 9.36 30.18
C ALA A 336 -32.77 9.12 30.84
N LEU A 337 -32.96 9.64 32.05
CA LEU A 337 -34.26 9.65 32.72
C LEU A 337 -35.05 10.88 32.25
N LEU A 338 -36.27 10.66 31.72
CA LEU A 338 -37.22 11.72 31.37
C LEU A 338 -38.35 11.79 32.39
N ILE A 339 -38.50 12.95 33.02
CA ILE A 339 -39.63 13.29 33.88
C ILE A 339 -40.41 14.41 33.19
N ALA A 340 -41.65 14.16 32.79
CA ALA A 340 -42.45 15.13 32.05
C ALA A 340 -43.91 15.12 32.50
N SER A 341 -44.56 16.28 32.48
CA SER A 341 -46.00 16.42 32.76
C SER A 341 -46.88 15.93 31.60
N LEU A 342 -46.56 14.76 31.03
CA LEU A 342 -47.30 14.16 29.91
C LEU A 342 -48.73 13.82 30.32
N PRO A 343 -49.72 14.11 29.46
CA PRO A 343 -51.09 13.70 29.73
C PRO A 343 -51.16 12.18 29.68
N LEU A 344 -51.63 11.54 30.74
CA LEU A 344 -51.80 10.09 30.76
C LEU A 344 -53.23 9.67 30.38
N ASP A 345 -53.36 8.41 29.96
CA ASP A 345 -54.64 7.74 29.73
C ASP A 345 -55.38 7.44 31.05
N THR A 346 -56.58 6.85 30.95
CA THR A 346 -57.41 6.57 32.14
C THR A 346 -56.78 5.56 33.11
N ALA A 347 -55.97 4.62 32.60
CA ALA A 347 -55.19 3.69 33.41
C ALA A 347 -53.92 4.32 34.00
N ARG A 348 -53.59 5.55 33.59
CA ARG A 348 -52.37 6.29 33.93
C ARG A 348 -51.07 5.56 33.57
N ARG A 349 -51.09 4.75 32.52
CA ARG A 349 -49.96 3.90 32.12
C ARG A 349 -49.33 4.33 30.82
N HIS A 350 -50.12 4.92 29.92
CA HIS A 350 -49.65 5.37 28.63
C HIS A 350 -49.91 6.86 28.44
N ALA A 351 -49.08 7.50 27.63
CA ALA A 351 -49.30 8.89 27.24
C ALA A 351 -50.52 8.95 26.31
N ALA A 352 -51.46 9.85 26.60
CA ALA A 352 -52.59 10.08 25.74
C ALA A 352 -52.15 10.85 24.49
N PRO A 353 -52.44 10.38 23.27
CA PRO A 353 -52.05 11.07 22.04
C PRO A 353 -52.78 12.41 21.91
N GLY A 354 -52.11 13.38 21.27
CA GLY A 354 -52.71 14.67 20.92
C GLY A 354 -51.77 15.88 21.13
N PRO A 355 -52.27 17.11 20.87
CA PRO A 355 -51.44 18.30 20.76
C PRO A 355 -50.57 18.63 21.98
N LEU A 356 -51.03 18.29 23.18
CA LEU A 356 -50.24 18.49 24.42
C LEU A 356 -49.04 17.55 24.48
N THR A 357 -49.19 16.29 24.06
CA THR A 357 -48.09 15.33 23.99
C THR A 357 -47.09 15.76 22.93
N ASP A 358 -47.55 16.15 21.74
CA ASP A 358 -46.68 16.65 20.67
C ASP A 358 -45.89 17.89 21.13
N PHE A 359 -46.54 18.82 21.81
CA PHE A 359 -45.90 20.00 22.40
C PHE A 359 -44.82 19.61 23.42
N LEU A 360 -45.12 18.67 24.32
CA LEU A 360 -44.17 18.22 25.35
C LEU A 360 -42.99 17.44 24.76
N VAL A 361 -43.20 16.67 23.70
CA VAL A 361 -42.12 16.01 22.95
C VAL A 361 -41.14 17.05 22.39
N GLN A 362 -41.65 18.13 21.80
CA GLN A 362 -40.79 19.20 21.30
C GLN A 362 -40.02 19.90 22.42
N ARG A 363 -40.67 20.19 23.55
CA ARG A 363 -40.00 20.80 24.73
C ARG A 363 -38.98 19.87 25.37
N ALA A 364 -39.26 18.58 25.41
CA ALA A 364 -38.29 17.59 25.89
C ALA A 364 -37.08 17.49 24.97
N ALA A 365 -37.27 17.55 23.65
CA ALA A 365 -36.17 17.55 22.70
C ALA A 365 -35.32 18.84 22.79
N ASP A 366 -35.95 20.00 22.98
CA ASP A 366 -35.24 21.28 23.23
C ASP A 366 -34.38 21.19 24.50
N ALA A 367 -34.97 20.73 25.61
CA ALA A 367 -34.24 20.58 26.88
C ALA A 367 -33.11 19.55 26.77
N TYR A 368 -33.30 18.45 26.02
CA TYR A 368 -32.23 17.47 25.80
C TYR A 368 -31.04 18.07 25.04
N ALA A 369 -31.31 18.90 24.02
CA ALA A 369 -30.26 19.60 23.30
C ALA A 369 -29.51 20.61 24.18
N GLU A 370 -30.22 21.31 25.08
CA GLU A 370 -29.63 22.21 26.09
C GLU A 370 -28.73 21.43 27.06
N LEU A 371 -29.17 20.26 27.54
CA LEU A 371 -28.37 19.39 28.42
C LEU A 371 -27.01 19.03 27.82
N LEU A 372 -27.00 18.71 26.52
CA LEU A 372 -25.79 18.35 25.80
C LEU A 372 -24.92 19.58 25.49
N ALA A 373 -25.53 20.73 25.17
CA ALA A 373 -24.81 21.98 24.92
C ALA A 373 -24.05 22.49 26.15
N ASP A 374 -24.65 22.39 27.33
CA ASP A 374 -24.06 22.86 28.58
C ASP A 374 -23.11 21.82 29.22
N TRP A 375 -22.84 20.71 28.52
CA TRP A 375 -22.11 19.59 29.09
C TRP A 375 -20.60 19.83 29.19
N HIS A 376 -20.09 20.07 30.40
CA HIS A 376 -18.65 20.27 30.65
C HIS A 376 -18.10 19.36 31.77
N PRO A 377 -16.86 18.83 31.66
CA PRO A 377 -15.99 18.86 30.47
C PRO A 377 -16.57 18.03 29.31
N VAL A 378 -16.19 18.38 28.07
CA VAL A 378 -16.65 17.70 26.84
C VAL A 378 -15.70 16.54 26.54
N GLY A 379 -16.12 15.32 26.88
CA GLY A 379 -15.35 14.10 26.63
C GLY A 379 -16.08 13.11 25.72
N GLU A 380 -15.37 12.11 25.18
CA GLU A 380 -15.92 11.13 24.22
C GLU A 380 -17.13 10.35 24.73
N GLY A 381 -17.26 10.17 26.06
CA GLY A 381 -18.40 9.46 26.65
C GLY A 381 -19.74 10.13 26.38
N ILE A 382 -19.77 11.45 26.12
CA ILE A 382 -21.00 12.18 25.77
C ILE A 382 -21.64 11.66 24.47
N ILE A 383 -20.86 11.06 23.57
CA ILE A 383 -21.34 10.47 22.32
C ILE A 383 -22.34 9.33 22.61
N ALA A 384 -22.21 8.64 23.74
CA ALA A 384 -23.14 7.59 24.15
C ALA A 384 -24.55 8.12 24.48
N LEU A 385 -24.71 9.43 24.64
CA LEU A 385 -26.01 10.08 24.84
C LEU A 385 -26.80 10.29 23.55
N VAL A 386 -26.22 10.01 22.38
CA VAL A 386 -26.94 10.10 21.12
C VAL A 386 -27.93 8.94 21.02
N PRO A 387 -29.24 9.21 20.90
CA PRO A 387 -30.21 8.12 20.74
C PRO A 387 -30.02 7.43 19.39
N GLY A 388 -30.07 6.10 19.38
CA GLY A 388 -30.19 5.32 18.14
C GLY A 388 -31.42 5.66 17.27
N PRO A 389 -31.45 5.19 16.01
CA PRO A 389 -32.46 5.63 15.03
C PRO A 389 -33.85 4.99 15.20
N LEU A 390 -33.99 3.89 15.96
CA LEU A 390 -35.24 3.16 16.13
C LEU A 390 -35.82 3.36 17.53
N GLY A 391 -37.09 3.77 17.59
CA GLY A 391 -37.85 3.91 18.84
C GLY A 391 -38.39 2.57 19.36
N LYS A 392 -38.55 2.47 20.68
CA LYS A 392 -39.16 1.32 21.37
C LYS A 392 -40.70 1.40 21.43
N SER A 393 -41.27 2.59 21.29
CA SER A 393 -42.70 2.88 21.17
C SER A 393 -42.92 4.08 20.24
N GLU A 394 -44.18 4.43 19.98
CA GLU A 394 -44.53 5.62 19.18
C GLU A 394 -44.00 6.91 19.84
N LEU A 395 -44.23 7.08 21.15
CA LEU A 395 -43.74 8.23 21.90
C LEU A 395 -42.21 8.31 21.90
N ASP A 396 -41.51 7.19 22.14
CA ASP A 396 -40.05 7.12 22.09
C ASP A 396 -39.53 7.46 20.68
N GLY A 397 -40.19 6.97 19.64
CA GLY A 397 -39.86 7.27 18.24
C GLY A 397 -39.97 8.77 17.93
N GLN A 398 -41.09 9.40 18.32
CA GLN A 398 -41.30 10.84 18.13
C GLN A 398 -40.27 11.68 18.90
N LEU A 399 -39.96 11.28 20.14
CA LEU A 399 -38.97 11.96 20.98
C LEU A 399 -37.56 11.86 20.39
N ARG A 400 -37.14 10.66 19.98
CA ARG A 400 -35.84 10.44 19.34
C ARG A 400 -35.71 11.24 18.06
N GLN A 401 -36.73 11.22 17.21
CA GLN A 401 -36.73 12.00 15.97
C GLN A 401 -36.56 13.49 16.28
N ALA A 402 -37.35 14.03 17.21
CA ALA A 402 -37.25 15.44 17.60
C ALA A 402 -35.86 15.79 18.17
N ILE A 403 -35.24 14.89 18.95
CA ILE A 403 -33.87 15.07 19.45
C ILE A 403 -32.86 15.07 18.28
N LEU A 404 -32.92 14.06 17.40
CA LEU A 404 -32.00 13.91 16.27
C LEU A 404 -32.11 15.04 15.23
N GLU A 405 -33.24 15.75 15.16
CA GLU A 405 -33.39 16.96 14.34
C GLU A 405 -32.63 18.18 14.91
N ARG A 406 -32.36 18.19 16.22
CA ARG A 406 -31.69 19.29 16.95
C ARG A 406 -30.19 19.06 17.10
N LEU A 407 -29.78 17.83 17.46
CA LEU A 407 -28.39 17.51 17.79
C LEU A 407 -27.37 17.92 16.71
N PRO A 408 -27.62 17.84 15.39
CA PRO A 408 -26.66 18.29 14.38
C PRO A 408 -26.25 19.76 14.52
N ARG A 409 -27.07 20.61 15.16
CA ARG A 409 -26.78 22.04 15.38
C ARG A 409 -26.30 22.34 16.81
N THR A 410 -26.29 21.36 17.70
CA THR A 410 -25.87 21.48 19.09
C THR A 410 -24.37 21.23 19.18
N ALA A 411 -23.61 22.13 19.82
CA ALA A 411 -22.18 21.94 20.05
C ALA A 411 -21.99 21.09 21.30
N PHE A 412 -21.53 19.84 21.16
CA PHE A 412 -21.33 18.93 22.28
C PHE A 412 -20.32 17.81 22.00
N LEU A 413 -19.80 17.69 20.78
CA LEU A 413 -18.78 16.69 20.45
C LEU A 413 -17.40 17.20 20.88
N PRO A 414 -16.51 16.32 21.37
CA PRO A 414 -15.16 16.74 21.75
C PRO A 414 -14.33 17.09 20.50
N PRO A 415 -13.61 18.22 20.48
CA PRO A 415 -12.58 18.45 19.48
C PRO A 415 -11.40 17.48 19.66
N ALA A 416 -10.67 17.21 18.58
CA ALA A 416 -9.45 16.39 18.60
C ALA A 416 -8.31 17.03 19.39
N LEU A 417 -8.24 18.37 19.34
CA LEU A 417 -7.28 19.19 20.07
C LEU A 417 -8.00 19.84 21.26
N ASP A 418 -7.45 19.71 22.46
CA ASP A 418 -7.95 20.42 23.63
C ASP A 418 -7.67 21.92 23.43
N PRO A 419 -8.69 22.80 23.43
CA PRO A 419 -8.49 24.24 23.25
C PRO A 419 -7.63 24.86 24.36
N GLY A 420 -7.56 24.25 25.56
CA GLY A 420 -6.86 24.85 26.70
C GLY A 420 -7.37 26.26 27.01
N ASP A 421 -6.46 27.25 27.01
CA ASP A 421 -6.77 28.68 27.19
C ASP A 421 -6.90 29.44 25.84
N ASP A 422 -6.81 28.75 24.70
CA ASP A 422 -6.91 29.37 23.37
C ASP A 422 -8.37 29.61 22.98
N GLU A 423 -8.81 30.87 23.04
CA GLU A 423 -10.18 31.27 22.71
C GLU A 423 -10.53 31.12 21.22
N GLU A 424 -9.54 30.93 20.32
CA GLU A 424 -9.79 30.71 18.89
C GLU A 424 -10.23 29.27 18.57
N LEU A 425 -9.92 28.31 19.44
CA LEU A 425 -10.28 26.91 19.28
C LEU A 425 -11.66 26.60 19.90
N PRO A 426 -12.53 25.85 19.20
CA PRO A 426 -13.85 25.51 19.73
C PRO A 426 -13.76 24.52 20.90
N SER A 427 -14.37 24.84 22.03
CA SER A 427 -14.47 23.92 23.19
C SER A 427 -15.42 22.74 22.99
N ALA A 428 -16.30 22.83 22.00
CA ALA A 428 -17.16 21.75 21.55
C ALA A 428 -17.51 21.92 20.07
N LEU A 429 -17.61 20.80 19.36
CA LEU A 429 -18.00 20.76 17.95
C LEU A 429 -19.46 20.42 17.77
N ARG A 430 -20.07 21.01 16.74
CA ARG A 430 -21.42 20.65 16.27
C ARG A 430 -21.28 19.45 15.34
N PRO A 431 -22.13 18.42 15.43
CA PRO A 431 -22.00 17.24 14.57
C PRO A 431 -22.02 17.55 13.06
N ARG A 432 -22.76 18.57 12.62
CA ARG A 432 -22.78 18.98 11.19
C ARG A 432 -21.48 19.62 10.70
N ASP A 433 -20.69 20.18 11.62
CA ASP A 433 -19.45 20.92 11.35
C ASP A 433 -18.23 20.04 11.70
N ALA A 434 -18.45 18.85 12.29
CA ALA A 434 -17.41 17.95 12.74
C ALA A 434 -17.06 16.89 11.69
N GLU A 435 -15.80 16.46 11.71
CA GLU A 435 -15.25 15.49 10.76
C GLU A 435 -14.46 14.40 11.50
N VAL A 436 -14.54 13.16 11.02
CA VAL A 436 -13.69 12.05 11.46
C VAL A 436 -12.73 11.69 10.33
N VAL A 437 -11.43 11.68 10.62
CA VAL A 437 -10.43 11.20 9.66
C VAL A 437 -10.34 9.68 9.71
N GLU A 438 -10.57 9.01 8.58
CA GLU A 438 -10.49 7.55 8.48
C GLU A 438 -9.08 7.09 8.13
N GLY A 439 -8.55 6.14 8.91
CA GLY A 439 -7.23 5.55 8.66
C GLY A 439 -6.04 6.35 9.21
N ALA A 440 -6.29 7.32 10.11
CA ALA A 440 -5.28 8.11 10.80
C ALA A 440 -5.14 7.66 12.27
N GLY A 441 -3.92 7.73 12.81
CA GLY A 441 -3.64 7.48 14.23
C GLY A 441 -3.96 8.70 15.10
N ALA A 442 -3.94 8.52 16.42
CA ALA A 442 -4.20 9.61 17.37
C ALA A 442 -3.21 10.77 17.21
N GLU A 443 -1.92 10.48 17.05
CA GLU A 443 -0.88 11.49 16.83
C GLU A 443 -1.09 12.25 15.51
N THR A 444 -1.44 11.54 14.43
CA THR A 444 -1.74 12.17 13.13
C THR A 444 -2.94 13.12 13.24
N VAL A 445 -4.03 12.67 13.88
CA VAL A 445 -5.23 13.48 14.06
C VAL A 445 -4.95 14.71 14.93
N GLN A 446 -4.09 14.59 15.96
CA GLN A 446 -3.67 15.74 16.77
C GLN A 446 -2.91 16.78 15.95
N VAL A 447 -1.94 16.37 15.12
CA VAL A 447 -1.18 17.31 14.28
C VAL A 447 -2.09 17.95 13.21
N LEU A 448 -2.97 17.16 12.58
CA LEU A 448 -3.95 17.68 11.62
C LEU A 448 -4.94 18.65 12.27
N ALA A 449 -5.34 18.41 13.52
CA ALA A 449 -6.28 19.27 14.23
C ALA A 449 -5.75 20.67 14.54
N GLU A 450 -4.42 20.87 14.54
CA GLU A 450 -3.79 22.21 14.63
C GLU A 450 -4.14 23.11 13.43
N VAL A 451 -4.59 22.53 12.31
CA VAL A 451 -4.96 23.26 11.08
C VAL A 451 -6.37 22.94 10.58
N LEU A 452 -6.95 21.84 11.04
CA LEU A 452 -8.34 21.42 10.80
C LEU A 452 -9.08 21.35 12.15
N PRO A 453 -9.57 22.49 12.69
CA PRO A 453 -10.17 22.53 14.03
C PRO A 453 -11.52 21.79 14.13
N THR A 454 -12.04 21.28 13.01
CA THR A 454 -13.29 20.51 12.89
C THR A 454 -13.11 19.01 13.18
N LEU A 455 -11.88 18.54 13.40
CA LEU A 455 -11.61 17.12 13.60
C LEU A 455 -12.06 16.63 14.99
N LEU A 456 -12.66 15.45 15.02
CA LEU A 456 -12.92 14.67 16.24
C LEU A 456 -11.72 13.78 16.61
N PRO A 457 -11.59 13.35 17.88
CA PRO A 457 -10.56 12.41 18.29
C PRO A 457 -10.50 11.13 17.44
N ALA A 458 -9.31 10.56 17.28
CA ALA A 458 -9.10 9.32 16.54
C ALA A 458 -9.80 8.12 17.20
N GLY A 459 -10.14 7.09 16.42
CA GLY A 459 -10.77 5.85 16.91
C GLY A 459 -12.30 5.91 17.01
N LEU A 460 -12.91 7.05 16.66
CA LEU A 460 -14.36 7.26 16.70
C LEU A 460 -15.08 6.82 15.41
N GLU A 461 -14.36 6.42 14.35
CA GLU A 461 -14.91 6.14 13.01
C GLU A 461 -15.93 4.99 12.99
N ARG A 462 -15.87 4.08 13.98
CA ARG A 462 -16.78 2.93 14.10
C ARG A 462 -18.04 3.22 14.92
N ARG A 463 -18.16 4.39 15.56
CA ARG A 463 -19.31 4.76 16.38
C ARG A 463 -20.56 4.97 15.51
N VAL A 464 -21.65 4.27 15.87
CA VAL A 464 -22.92 4.33 15.13
C VAL A 464 -23.64 5.65 15.40
N GLU A 465 -23.40 6.24 16.57
CA GLU A 465 -23.91 7.52 17.02
C GLU A 465 -23.49 8.66 16.08
N LEU A 466 -22.20 8.71 15.71
CA LEU A 466 -21.69 9.72 14.77
C LEU A 466 -22.29 9.55 13.36
N ARG A 467 -22.51 8.29 12.93
CA ARG A 467 -23.23 8.01 11.67
C ARG A 467 -24.69 8.47 11.74
N THR A 468 -25.34 8.30 12.89
CA THR A 468 -26.74 8.73 13.11
C THR A 468 -26.86 10.26 13.05
N LEU A 469 -25.83 10.98 13.51
CA LEU A 469 -25.76 12.44 13.44
C LEU A 469 -25.33 12.98 12.07
N GLY A 470 -24.88 12.13 11.15
CA GLY A 470 -24.40 12.55 9.82
C GLY A 470 -23.03 13.24 9.86
N VAL A 471 -22.18 12.94 10.85
CA VAL A 471 -20.81 13.46 10.93
C VAL A 471 -20.02 13.04 9.69
N ALA A 472 -19.31 13.98 9.06
CA ALA A 472 -18.56 13.74 7.85
C ALA A 472 -17.36 12.81 8.11
N ARG A 473 -17.07 11.97 7.14
CA ARG A 473 -15.96 11.00 7.17
C ARG A 473 -15.00 11.36 6.05
N VAL A 474 -13.79 11.75 6.42
CA VAL A 474 -12.77 12.24 5.50
C VAL A 474 -11.69 11.16 5.41
N PRO A 475 -11.46 10.54 4.25
CA PRO A 475 -10.32 9.65 4.06
C PRO A 475 -9.01 10.40 4.33
N LEU A 476 -8.01 9.74 4.91
CA LEU A 476 -6.72 10.38 5.19
C LEU A 476 -6.10 11.08 3.96
N ALA A 477 -6.22 10.50 2.76
CA ALA A 477 -5.73 11.13 1.53
C ALA A 477 -6.39 12.50 1.27
N GLU A 478 -7.71 12.62 1.45
CA GLU A 478 -8.42 13.89 1.30
C GLU A 478 -8.02 14.90 2.38
N ALA A 479 -7.79 14.44 3.61
CA ALA A 479 -7.28 15.30 4.68
C ALA A 479 -5.87 15.84 4.37
N VAL A 480 -5.01 15.02 3.75
CA VAL A 480 -3.68 15.42 3.28
C VAL A 480 -3.77 16.40 2.10
N ASP A 481 -4.68 16.18 1.15
CA ASP A 481 -4.87 17.07 0.00
C ASP A 481 -5.29 18.49 0.44
N ARG A 482 -6.05 18.62 1.53
CA ARG A 482 -6.44 19.91 2.13
C ARG A 482 -5.26 20.70 2.71
N LEU A 483 -4.10 20.06 2.91
CA LEU A 483 -2.87 20.74 3.35
C LEU A 483 -2.15 21.46 2.21
N ALA A 484 -2.58 21.27 0.96
CA ALA A 484 -1.98 21.95 -0.19
C ALA A 484 -2.11 23.48 -0.05
N GLY A 485 -1.01 24.20 -0.23
CA GLY A 485 -0.95 25.67 -0.10
C GLY A 485 -0.91 26.20 1.34
N LEU A 486 -0.82 25.32 2.34
CA LEU A 486 -0.66 25.70 3.74
C LEU A 486 0.77 26.18 4.01
N GLU A 487 0.91 27.34 4.63
CA GLU A 487 2.20 27.87 5.08
C GLU A 487 2.42 27.53 6.56
N LYS A 488 3.35 26.60 6.84
CA LYS A 488 3.77 26.21 8.19
C LYS A 488 5.28 26.09 8.27
N ALA A 489 5.80 26.23 9.47
CA ALA A 489 7.22 26.05 9.75
C ALA A 489 7.66 24.61 9.39
N PRO A 490 8.86 24.41 8.84
CA PRO A 490 9.39 23.10 8.46
C PRO A 490 9.27 22.01 9.55
N GLU A 491 9.46 22.39 10.81
CA GLU A 491 9.38 21.48 11.97
C GLU A 491 7.95 20.95 12.21
N TRP A 492 6.93 21.72 11.79
CA TRP A 492 5.54 21.27 11.82
C TRP A 492 5.32 20.13 10.81
N TRP A 493 5.86 20.29 9.60
CA TRP A 493 5.81 19.25 8.57
C TRP A 493 6.55 17.99 9.01
N HIS A 494 7.71 18.12 9.65
CA HIS A 494 8.43 16.99 10.22
C HIS A 494 7.58 16.22 11.25
N ARG A 495 6.89 16.92 12.18
CA ARG A 495 5.97 16.26 13.13
C ARG A 495 4.82 15.54 12.43
N LEU A 496 4.26 16.13 11.37
CA LEU A 496 3.24 15.47 10.56
C LEU A 496 3.79 14.19 9.92
N TYR A 497 4.97 14.24 9.30
CA TYR A 497 5.60 13.08 8.65
C TYR A 497 5.94 11.97 9.64
N ASP A 498 6.42 12.32 10.82
CA ASP A 498 6.69 11.36 11.89
C ASP A 498 5.40 10.66 12.34
N SER A 499 4.32 11.43 12.52
CA SER A 499 2.99 10.88 12.88
C SER A 499 2.35 9.99 11.80
N LEU A 500 2.81 10.09 10.55
CA LEU A 500 2.34 9.29 9.40
C LEU A 500 3.17 8.02 9.20
N ALA A 501 4.16 7.75 10.05
CA ALA A 501 4.98 6.55 9.98
C ALA A 501 4.11 5.28 10.06
N GLY A 502 4.23 4.41 9.05
CA GLY A 502 3.48 3.14 8.98
C GLY A 502 2.13 3.22 8.27
N VAL A 503 1.72 4.41 7.81
CA VAL A 503 0.60 4.57 6.88
C VAL A 503 1.00 4.05 5.50
N ASP A 504 0.01 3.49 4.78
CA ASP A 504 0.16 3.04 3.39
C ASP A 504 0.63 4.19 2.46
N PRO A 505 1.79 4.04 1.79
CA PRO A 505 2.36 5.04 0.88
C PRO A 505 1.40 5.59 -0.17
N ASP A 506 0.51 4.74 -0.71
CA ASP A 506 -0.42 5.14 -1.76
C ASP A 506 -1.44 6.20 -1.32
N ARG A 507 -1.62 6.38 0.00
CA ARG A 507 -2.50 7.40 0.58
C ARG A 507 -1.82 8.74 0.83
N LEU A 508 -0.50 8.80 0.63
CA LEU A 508 0.35 9.94 0.99
C LEU A 508 1.03 10.59 -0.22
N THR A 509 0.61 10.26 -1.44
CA THR A 509 1.23 10.78 -2.66
C THR A 509 1.08 12.30 -2.83
N GLY A 510 0.02 12.89 -2.27
CA GLY A 510 -0.27 14.34 -2.32
C GLY A 510 0.38 15.14 -1.19
N LEU A 511 1.24 14.53 -0.37
CA LEU A 511 1.82 15.17 0.81
C LEU A 511 2.66 16.40 0.41
N PRO A 512 2.34 17.60 0.91
CA PRO A 512 3.16 18.79 0.64
C PRO A 512 4.54 18.65 1.26
N VAL A 513 5.57 19.12 0.56
CA VAL A 513 6.97 19.14 1.02
C VAL A 513 7.53 20.56 0.95
N PRO A 514 7.91 21.17 2.09
CA PRO A 514 8.58 22.47 2.09
C PRO A 514 10.00 22.32 1.54
N LEU A 515 10.39 23.24 0.66
CA LEU A 515 11.67 23.25 -0.03
C LEU A 515 12.64 24.24 0.64
N ALA A 516 13.94 24.05 0.42
CA ALA A 516 15.00 24.91 0.98
C ALA A 516 14.94 26.36 0.48
N ASP A 517 14.32 26.61 -0.69
CA ASP A 517 14.12 27.94 -1.27
C ASP A 517 12.86 28.67 -0.75
N GLY A 518 12.19 28.10 0.26
CA GLY A 518 10.99 28.66 0.88
C GLY A 518 9.68 28.34 0.15
N ARG A 519 9.71 27.70 -1.03
CA ARG A 519 8.51 27.21 -1.71
C ARG A 519 8.02 25.90 -1.08
N THR A 520 6.80 25.49 -1.40
CA THR A 520 6.27 24.15 -1.06
C THR A 520 5.85 23.45 -2.34
N THR A 521 6.22 22.19 -2.50
CA THR A 521 5.79 21.36 -3.64
C THR A 521 4.79 20.30 -3.19
N ILE A 522 3.92 19.87 -4.11
CA ILE A 522 2.92 18.83 -3.84
C ILE A 522 3.51 17.49 -4.25
N GLY A 523 3.63 16.59 -3.28
CA GLY A 523 4.15 15.25 -3.47
C GLY A 523 5.67 15.16 -3.32
N PRO A 524 6.18 14.11 -2.68
CA PRO A 524 7.61 13.93 -2.42
C PRO A 524 8.41 13.40 -3.61
N ARG A 525 7.74 12.95 -4.69
CA ARG A 525 8.44 12.47 -5.89
C ARG A 525 9.22 13.61 -6.54
N GLN A 526 10.42 13.29 -7.02
CA GLN A 526 11.36 14.27 -7.61
C GLN A 526 11.85 15.34 -6.62
N VAL A 527 11.64 15.14 -5.32
CA VAL A 527 12.27 15.95 -4.28
C VAL A 527 13.59 15.29 -3.87
N LEU A 528 14.63 16.10 -3.76
CA LEU A 528 15.93 15.71 -3.23
C LEU A 528 15.98 15.97 -1.74
N LEU A 529 16.39 14.98 -0.95
CA LEU A 529 16.57 15.10 0.49
C LEU A 529 18.02 15.51 0.79
N PRO A 530 18.24 16.57 1.59
CA PRO A 530 19.58 16.95 2.00
C PRO A 530 20.23 15.79 2.76
N ILE A 531 21.47 15.47 2.38
CA ILE A 531 22.25 14.42 3.05
C ILE A 531 22.95 15.06 4.25
N GLY A 532 22.70 14.54 5.46
CA GLY A 532 23.48 14.84 6.65
C GLY A 532 24.44 13.69 6.98
N GLY A 533 25.73 13.97 7.20
CA GLY A 533 26.73 12.94 7.55
C GLY A 533 28.18 13.33 7.24
N GLU A 534 29.09 12.33 7.25
CA GLU A 534 30.53 12.48 6.97
C GLU A 534 30.85 12.85 5.50
N VAL A 535 29.86 12.77 4.61
CA VAL A 535 29.96 13.19 3.21
C VAL A 535 29.20 14.52 3.08
N GLU A 536 29.92 15.61 2.83
CA GLU A 536 29.31 16.89 2.47
C GLU A 536 28.65 16.72 1.08
N GLY A 537 27.32 16.76 1.05
CA GLY A 537 26.57 16.84 -0.20
C GLY A 537 26.57 18.25 -0.78
N PRO A 538 26.17 18.42 -2.06
CA PRO A 538 26.06 19.74 -2.68
C PRO A 538 25.13 20.67 -1.88
N ALA A 539 25.52 21.93 -1.75
CA ALA A 539 24.78 22.91 -0.95
C ALA A 539 23.34 23.07 -1.49
N PRO A 540 22.30 23.00 -0.65
CA PRO A 540 20.90 23.12 -1.08
C PRO A 540 20.60 24.40 -1.88
N GLU A 541 21.30 25.50 -1.57
CA GLU A 541 21.19 26.77 -2.29
C GLU A 541 21.67 26.64 -3.74
N THR A 542 22.81 25.99 -3.98
CA THR A 542 23.36 25.74 -5.32
C THR A 542 22.45 24.84 -6.14
N LEU A 543 21.89 23.79 -5.53
CA LEU A 543 20.94 22.90 -6.21
C LEU A 543 19.63 23.61 -6.57
N ALA A 544 19.15 24.50 -5.70
CA ALA A 544 17.95 25.28 -5.97
C ALA A 544 18.12 26.23 -7.17
N ARG A 545 19.33 26.80 -7.36
CA ARG A 545 19.70 27.61 -8.53
C ARG A 545 19.66 26.83 -9.84
N LEU A 546 19.92 25.52 -9.78
CA LEU A 546 19.73 24.58 -10.91
C LEU A 546 18.26 24.17 -11.11
N GLY A 547 17.31 24.81 -10.41
CA GLY A 547 15.89 24.50 -10.49
C GLY A 547 15.48 23.18 -9.80
N LEU A 548 16.36 22.61 -8.96
CA LEU A 548 16.09 21.36 -8.27
C LEU A 548 15.24 21.58 -7.01
N LYS A 549 14.32 20.64 -6.78
CA LYS A 549 13.44 20.66 -5.61
C LYS A 549 14.14 19.98 -4.44
N VAL A 550 14.84 20.74 -3.61
CA VAL A 550 15.49 20.21 -2.40
C VAL A 550 14.60 20.44 -1.18
N ALA A 551 14.29 19.39 -0.42
CA ALA A 551 13.52 19.52 0.82
C ALA A 551 14.25 20.40 1.84
N HIS A 552 13.49 21.20 2.60
CA HIS A 552 14.05 21.99 3.69
C HIS A 552 14.69 21.05 4.74
N PRO A 553 15.92 21.33 5.23
CA PRO A 553 16.62 20.46 6.18
C PRO A 553 15.80 20.07 7.42
N ASP A 554 15.12 21.04 8.03
CA ASP A 554 14.28 20.81 9.22
C ASP A 554 12.97 20.06 8.95
N ALA A 555 12.61 19.82 7.68
CA ALA A 555 11.48 19.01 7.26
C ALA A 555 11.90 17.67 6.63
N ALA A 556 13.20 17.44 6.41
CA ALA A 556 13.71 16.21 5.81
C ALA A 556 13.40 15.02 6.73
N HIS A 557 12.74 13.99 6.19
CA HIS A 557 12.26 12.86 6.98
C HIS A 557 12.32 11.54 6.19
N PRO A 558 12.66 10.39 6.82
CA PRO A 558 12.74 9.09 6.15
C PRO A 558 11.44 8.62 5.47
N LEU A 559 10.28 9.16 5.87
CA LEU A 559 9.02 8.89 5.19
C LEU A 559 9.06 9.40 3.74
N LEU A 560 9.63 10.58 3.49
CA LEU A 560 9.66 11.18 2.15
C LEU A 560 10.44 10.29 1.18
N GLU A 561 11.53 9.67 1.64
CA GLU A 561 12.31 8.70 0.86
C GLU A 561 11.46 7.48 0.47
N LYS A 562 10.69 6.93 1.41
CA LYS A 562 9.74 5.82 1.14
C LYS A 562 8.65 6.19 0.14
N LEU A 563 8.32 7.48 0.02
CA LEU A 563 7.32 8.00 -0.90
C LEU A 563 7.92 8.42 -2.27
N GLY A 564 9.23 8.25 -2.48
CA GLY A 564 9.91 8.48 -3.75
C GLY A 564 10.72 9.78 -3.83
N ALA A 565 10.98 10.44 -2.70
CA ALA A 565 12.08 11.41 -2.63
C ALA A 565 13.42 10.67 -2.69
N LEU A 566 14.44 11.28 -3.24
CA LEU A 566 15.78 10.68 -3.36
C LEU A 566 16.78 11.43 -2.49
N PRO A 567 17.76 10.77 -1.86
CA PRO A 567 18.87 11.48 -1.25
C PRO A 567 19.61 12.31 -2.31
N ALA A 568 20.01 13.53 -1.98
CA ALA A 568 20.75 14.45 -2.84
C ALA A 568 22.22 14.02 -3.04
N THR A 569 22.46 12.77 -3.47
CA THR A 569 23.81 12.30 -3.78
C THR A 569 24.32 12.95 -5.07
N PRO A 570 25.63 13.14 -5.26
CA PRO A 570 26.17 13.73 -6.48
C PRO A 570 25.66 13.06 -7.76
N ARG A 571 25.62 11.71 -7.78
CA ARG A 571 25.07 10.94 -8.91
C ARG A 571 23.56 11.15 -9.09
N ALA A 572 22.78 11.19 -8.01
CA ALA A 572 21.33 11.44 -8.12
C ALA A 572 21.03 12.84 -8.68
N VAL A 573 21.81 13.85 -8.27
CA VAL A 573 21.72 15.23 -8.78
C VAL A 573 22.04 15.27 -10.28
N LEU A 574 23.14 14.65 -10.72
CA LEU A 574 23.53 14.63 -12.14
C LEU A 574 22.48 13.99 -13.05
N THR A 575 21.81 12.93 -12.57
CA THR A 575 20.77 12.24 -13.36
C THR A 575 19.43 12.98 -13.44
N THR A 576 19.32 14.17 -12.86
CA THR A 576 18.09 14.96 -12.94
C THR A 576 17.92 15.62 -14.32
N PRO A 577 16.70 15.68 -14.87
CA PRO A 577 16.45 16.33 -16.15
C PRO A 577 16.88 17.80 -16.21
N GLN A 578 16.81 18.50 -15.07
CA GLN A 578 17.20 19.90 -14.96
C GLN A 578 18.70 20.10 -15.16
N VAL A 579 19.54 19.26 -14.55
CA VAL A 579 21.00 19.35 -14.74
C VAL A 579 21.37 19.00 -16.18
N ARG A 580 20.76 17.96 -16.76
CA ARG A 580 20.98 17.61 -18.17
C ARG A 580 20.58 18.75 -19.13
N ALA A 581 19.46 19.42 -18.87
CA ALA A 581 19.04 20.57 -19.65
C ALA A 581 19.97 21.78 -19.49
N ALA A 582 20.45 22.04 -18.28
CA ALA A 582 21.42 23.11 -18.02
C ALA A 582 22.74 22.88 -18.76
N VAL A 583 23.26 21.64 -18.75
CA VAL A 583 24.48 21.28 -19.51
C VAL A 583 24.27 21.42 -21.01
N ALA A 584 23.16 20.94 -21.56
CA ALA A 584 22.86 21.06 -22.99
C ALA A 584 22.74 22.52 -23.45
N ALA A 585 22.29 23.42 -22.57
CA ALA A 585 22.19 24.86 -22.86
C ALA A 585 23.45 25.67 -22.51
N SER A 586 24.53 25.02 -22.05
CA SER A 586 25.70 25.72 -21.49
C SER A 586 26.53 26.50 -22.52
N LEU A 587 26.39 26.19 -23.82
CA LEU A 587 27.03 26.89 -24.94
C LEU A 587 26.16 28.01 -25.53
N ASP A 588 24.87 28.10 -25.19
CA ASP A 588 23.94 29.05 -25.79
C ASP A 588 24.06 30.45 -25.14
N GLU A 589 24.71 31.38 -25.84
CA GLU A 589 24.85 32.78 -25.42
C GLU A 589 23.49 33.52 -25.28
N ASP A 590 22.46 33.15 -26.05
CA ASP A 590 21.11 33.74 -25.99
C ASP A 590 20.32 33.20 -24.79
N ALA A 591 20.56 31.95 -24.37
CA ALA A 591 20.05 31.40 -23.12
C ALA A 591 20.65 32.12 -21.89
N ALA A 592 21.95 32.44 -21.94
CA ALA A 592 22.60 33.29 -20.95
C ALA A 592 22.05 34.73 -20.99
N ALA A 593 21.66 35.26 -22.16
CA ALA A 593 21.08 36.60 -22.33
C ALA A 593 19.63 36.74 -21.82
N LEU A 594 18.81 35.69 -21.90
CA LEU A 594 17.45 35.65 -21.32
C LEU A 594 17.45 35.53 -19.79
N SER A 595 18.58 35.17 -19.18
CA SER A 595 18.77 35.06 -17.74
C SER A 595 19.12 36.38 -17.03
N TRP A 596 19.31 37.50 -17.76
CA TRP A 596 19.68 38.79 -17.13
C TRP A 596 18.57 39.38 -16.24
N ASP A 597 17.34 38.85 -16.31
CA ASP A 597 16.21 39.21 -15.46
C ASP A 597 16.00 38.23 -14.27
N ASP A 598 16.75 37.12 -14.17
CA ASP A 598 16.66 36.12 -13.09
C ASP A 598 18.03 35.97 -12.38
N GLU A 599 18.23 36.73 -11.28
CA GLU A 599 19.48 36.78 -10.47
C GLU A 599 19.90 35.42 -9.83
N GLY A 600 19.28 34.29 -10.22
CA GLY A 600 19.42 32.98 -9.60
C GLY A 600 20.06 31.88 -10.46
N THR A 601 20.18 32.00 -11.78
CA THR A 601 20.74 30.93 -12.65
C THR A 601 22.27 31.02 -12.71
N PRO A 602 23.03 29.90 -12.58
CA PRO A 602 24.49 29.93 -12.71
C PRO A 602 24.91 30.24 -14.15
N ASP A 603 26.03 30.96 -14.32
CA ASP A 603 26.68 31.13 -15.62
C ASP A 603 27.44 29.85 -16.05
N ALA A 604 28.03 29.85 -17.25
CA ALA A 604 28.71 28.69 -17.82
C ALA A 604 29.89 28.21 -16.95
N GLU A 605 30.65 29.12 -16.33
CA GLU A 605 31.79 28.78 -15.49
C GLU A 605 31.35 28.22 -14.14
N GLU A 606 30.34 28.84 -13.50
CA GLU A 606 29.71 28.33 -12.27
C GLU A 606 29.05 26.96 -12.48
N LEU A 607 28.40 26.75 -13.63
CA LEU A 607 27.81 25.48 -14.01
C LEU A 607 28.88 24.41 -14.23
N ALA A 608 29.95 24.73 -14.97
CA ALA A 608 31.07 23.82 -15.19
C ALA A 608 31.72 23.38 -13.87
N ASP A 609 32.02 24.32 -12.97
CA ASP A 609 32.59 23.99 -11.66
C ASP A 609 31.65 23.13 -10.82
N THR A 610 30.34 23.39 -10.88
CA THR A 610 29.33 22.60 -10.16
C THR A 610 29.23 21.18 -10.73
N VAL A 611 29.17 21.03 -12.05
CA VAL A 611 29.08 19.72 -12.71
C VAL A 611 30.37 18.92 -12.49
N LEU A 612 31.55 19.52 -12.64
CA LEU A 612 32.83 18.85 -12.40
C LEU A 612 32.98 18.43 -10.92
N ALA A 613 32.50 19.23 -9.97
CA ALA A 613 32.44 18.82 -8.56
C ALA A 613 31.54 17.60 -8.37
N LEU A 614 30.33 17.62 -8.94
CA LEU A 614 29.39 16.51 -8.85
C LEU A 614 29.94 15.24 -9.51
N VAL A 615 30.61 15.35 -10.65
CA VAL A 615 31.23 14.25 -11.41
C VAL A 615 32.36 13.62 -10.60
N ARG A 616 33.25 14.44 -10.02
CA ARG A 616 34.31 14.00 -9.12
C ARG A 616 33.74 13.28 -7.89
N ASP A 617 32.77 13.89 -7.23
CA ASP A 617 32.20 13.38 -5.98
C ASP A 617 31.29 12.14 -6.21
N ALA A 618 30.74 11.99 -7.43
CA ALA A 618 30.06 10.79 -7.89
C ALA A 618 31.03 9.66 -8.31
N GLY A 619 32.30 9.98 -8.57
CA GLY A 619 33.30 9.05 -9.07
C GLY A 619 32.92 8.46 -10.44
N LEU A 620 32.42 9.29 -11.37
CA LEU A 620 32.05 8.82 -12.71
C LEU A 620 33.28 8.46 -13.54
N GLU A 621 33.24 7.34 -14.24
CA GLU A 621 34.29 6.99 -15.21
C GLU A 621 33.93 7.52 -16.62
N PRO A 622 34.91 7.70 -17.53
CA PRO A 622 34.63 8.05 -18.92
C PRO A 622 33.59 7.11 -19.56
N GLY A 623 32.53 7.70 -20.11
CA GLY A 623 31.42 6.96 -20.74
C GLY A 623 30.27 6.58 -19.81
N ASP A 624 30.34 6.84 -18.49
CA ASP A 624 29.22 6.61 -17.56
C ASP A 624 27.98 7.47 -17.92
N GLU A 625 28.20 8.74 -18.27
CA GLU A 625 27.15 9.71 -18.63
C GLU A 625 27.57 10.51 -19.88
N PRO A 626 27.49 9.91 -21.09
CA PRO A 626 28.07 10.48 -22.32
C PRO A 626 27.53 11.87 -22.72
N TRP A 627 26.33 12.23 -22.28
CA TRP A 627 25.72 13.54 -22.53
C TRP A 627 26.46 14.70 -21.86
N LEU A 628 27.34 14.43 -20.89
CA LEU A 628 28.20 15.44 -20.27
C LEU A 628 29.19 16.05 -21.27
N GLY A 629 29.42 15.41 -22.43
CA GLY A 629 30.23 15.96 -23.54
C GLY A 629 29.75 17.32 -24.05
N ALA A 630 28.48 17.68 -23.82
CA ALA A 630 27.93 18.98 -24.17
C ALA A 630 28.32 20.12 -23.22
N LEU A 631 28.96 19.82 -22.08
CA LEU A 631 29.34 20.83 -21.10
C LEU A 631 30.32 21.83 -21.71
N ALA A 632 29.96 23.11 -21.73
CA ALA A 632 30.82 24.20 -22.15
C ALA A 632 32.02 24.33 -21.22
N LEU A 633 33.23 24.15 -21.74
CA LEU A 633 34.49 24.37 -21.04
C LEU A 633 35.36 25.35 -21.85
N PRO A 634 36.19 26.17 -21.18
CA PRO A 634 37.16 27.01 -21.87
C PRO A 634 38.26 26.16 -22.54
N ASP A 635 38.57 26.49 -23.79
CA ASP A 635 39.72 25.96 -24.52
C ASP A 635 41.02 26.73 -24.18
N GLU A 636 42.13 26.37 -24.85
CA GLU A 636 43.44 27.01 -24.68
C GLU A 636 43.50 28.51 -25.04
N GLU A 637 42.51 29.02 -25.77
CA GLU A 637 42.34 30.45 -26.11
C GLU A 637 41.34 31.16 -25.17
N GLY A 638 40.63 30.40 -24.33
CA GLY A 638 39.60 30.86 -23.40
C GLY A 638 38.21 30.98 -24.03
N GLU A 639 37.99 30.43 -25.22
CA GLU A 639 36.69 30.34 -25.87
C GLU A 639 35.93 29.11 -25.35
N LEU A 640 34.59 29.21 -25.22
CA LEU A 640 33.77 28.10 -24.73
C LEU A 640 33.55 27.08 -25.85
N ALA A 641 33.94 25.83 -25.60
CA ALA A 641 33.74 24.70 -26.49
C ALA A 641 33.12 23.51 -25.72
N PRO A 642 32.40 22.59 -26.41
CA PRO A 642 31.91 21.39 -25.77
C PRO A 642 33.05 20.53 -25.24
N ALA A 643 32.92 20.01 -24.02
CA ALA A 643 33.91 19.13 -23.39
C ALA A 643 34.29 17.94 -24.28
N GLY A 644 33.33 17.37 -25.02
CA GLY A 644 33.53 16.24 -25.93
C GLY A 644 34.40 16.54 -27.16
N GLU A 645 34.72 17.81 -27.41
CA GLU A 645 35.54 18.26 -28.56
C GLU A 645 36.92 18.74 -28.14
N LEU A 646 37.19 18.80 -26.83
CA LEU A 646 38.46 19.24 -26.29
C LEU A 646 39.39 18.06 -26.01
N VAL A 647 40.67 18.25 -26.29
CA VAL A 647 41.72 17.28 -25.98
C VAL A 647 42.35 17.60 -24.63
N LEU A 648 42.57 16.58 -23.80
CA LEU A 648 43.29 16.76 -22.54
C LEU A 648 44.79 16.94 -22.81
N PRO A 649 45.42 18.07 -22.41
CA PRO A 649 46.85 18.31 -22.61
C PRO A 649 47.72 17.18 -22.05
N GLY A 650 48.67 16.70 -22.86
CA GLY A 650 49.65 15.68 -22.45
C GLY A 650 49.11 14.25 -22.35
N SER A 651 47.82 14.02 -22.62
CA SER A 651 47.19 12.70 -22.64
C SER A 651 47.75 11.78 -23.74
N PRO A 652 47.54 10.45 -23.65
CA PRO A 652 47.92 9.53 -24.73
C PRO A 652 47.33 9.89 -26.10
N PHE A 653 46.08 10.38 -26.15
CA PHE A 653 45.45 10.82 -27.40
C PHE A 653 46.15 12.05 -28.00
N ALA A 654 46.45 13.05 -27.16
CA ALA A 654 47.17 14.25 -27.58
C ALA A 654 48.56 13.96 -28.20
N GLN A 655 49.17 12.82 -27.87
CA GLN A 655 50.49 12.42 -28.38
C GLN A 655 50.45 11.70 -29.73
N VAL A 656 49.27 11.27 -30.20
CA VAL A 656 49.12 10.48 -31.44
C VAL A 656 48.40 11.23 -32.56
N ILE A 657 47.60 12.24 -32.25
CA ILE A 657 46.94 13.08 -33.26
C ILE A 657 47.91 14.14 -33.84
N ARG A 658 47.60 14.63 -35.04
CA ARG A 658 48.33 15.76 -35.64
C ARG A 658 48.10 17.03 -34.82
N GLU A 659 49.16 17.83 -34.67
CA GLU A 659 49.12 19.08 -33.89
C GLU A 659 48.15 20.09 -34.53
N GLY A 660 47.22 20.63 -33.74
CA GLY A 660 46.29 21.68 -34.14
C GLY A 660 45.01 21.20 -34.84
N GLU A 661 44.73 19.89 -34.89
CA GLU A 661 43.45 19.37 -35.42
C GLU A 661 42.27 19.57 -34.45
N LEU A 662 42.52 19.48 -33.14
CA LEU A 662 41.54 19.70 -32.08
C LEU A 662 42.12 20.64 -31.02
N ALA A 663 41.28 21.51 -30.46
CA ALA A 663 41.66 22.43 -29.40
C ALA A 663 41.91 21.66 -28.08
N THR A 664 42.84 22.14 -27.27
CA THR A 664 43.05 21.58 -25.92
C THR A 664 42.22 22.32 -24.89
N VAL A 665 41.78 21.62 -23.83
CA VAL A 665 41.11 22.28 -22.69
C VAL A 665 42.09 23.23 -21.98
N ASP A 666 41.59 24.35 -21.45
CA ASP A 666 42.39 25.32 -20.71
C ASP A 666 43.32 24.66 -19.67
N GLY A 667 44.58 25.09 -19.66
CA GLY A 667 45.62 24.49 -18.83
C GLY A 667 45.40 24.72 -17.33
N GLU A 668 44.84 25.87 -16.92
CA GLU A 668 44.55 26.13 -15.50
C GLU A 668 43.38 25.26 -15.02
N LEU A 669 42.37 25.06 -15.86
CA LEU A 669 41.26 24.13 -15.61
C LEU A 669 41.74 22.68 -15.50
N ALA A 670 42.60 22.24 -16.42
CA ALA A 670 43.20 20.90 -16.42
C ALA A 670 44.03 20.64 -15.15
N ASP A 671 44.85 21.60 -14.72
CA ASP A 671 45.63 21.51 -13.49
C ASP A 671 44.74 21.47 -12.23
N ARG A 672 43.61 22.20 -12.24
CA ARG A 672 42.66 22.29 -11.11
C ARG A 672 41.87 21.00 -10.92
N TRP A 673 41.30 20.45 -11.99
CA TRP A 673 40.38 19.31 -11.92
C TRP A 673 41.05 17.95 -12.13
N GLY A 674 42.17 17.91 -12.85
CA GLY A 674 42.85 16.69 -13.24
C GLY A 674 42.09 15.87 -14.29
N GLU A 675 42.69 14.75 -14.70
CA GLU A 675 42.21 13.93 -15.81
C GLU A 675 40.82 13.33 -15.58
N GLN A 676 40.54 12.77 -14.39
CA GLN A 676 39.35 11.93 -14.20
C GLN A 676 38.02 12.69 -14.37
N PRO A 677 37.76 13.85 -13.73
CA PRO A 677 36.49 14.57 -13.92
C PRO A 677 36.33 15.11 -15.33
N LEU A 678 37.41 15.57 -15.95
CA LEU A 678 37.39 16.10 -17.32
C LEU A 678 37.11 15.00 -18.34
N ALA A 679 37.80 13.86 -18.24
CA ALA A 679 37.56 12.71 -19.12
C ALA A 679 36.17 12.10 -18.91
N ALA A 680 35.64 12.12 -17.68
CA ALA A 680 34.26 11.71 -17.39
C ALA A 680 33.21 12.63 -18.03
N CYS A 681 33.53 13.93 -18.18
CA CYS A 681 32.72 14.88 -18.95
C CYS A 681 32.94 14.80 -20.46
N GLY A 682 33.79 13.91 -20.97
CA GLY A 682 34.01 13.72 -22.40
C GLY A 682 35.29 14.34 -22.96
N VAL A 683 36.09 15.07 -22.16
CA VAL A 683 37.40 15.58 -22.64
C VAL A 683 38.30 14.42 -23.06
N LEU A 684 38.85 14.51 -24.26
CA LEU A 684 39.54 13.43 -24.95
C LEU A 684 40.93 13.19 -24.35
N ALA A 685 41.02 12.22 -23.42
CA ALA A 685 42.29 11.67 -22.93
C ALA A 685 42.75 10.43 -23.72
N THR A 686 41.81 9.74 -24.36
CA THR A 686 42.01 8.59 -25.27
C THR A 686 41.02 8.71 -26.43
N PHE A 687 41.02 7.79 -27.38
CA PHE A 687 40.01 7.76 -28.45
C PHE A 687 38.58 7.66 -27.89
N ALA A 688 37.64 8.36 -28.51
CA ALA A 688 36.23 8.28 -28.15
C ALA A 688 35.52 7.15 -28.91
N LEU A 689 34.53 6.54 -28.26
CA LEU A 689 33.64 5.56 -28.89
C LEU A 689 32.31 6.23 -29.25
N VAL A 690 31.92 6.08 -30.52
CA VAL A 690 30.54 6.25 -30.95
C VAL A 690 29.78 4.97 -30.63
N ARG A 691 28.68 5.10 -29.88
CA ARG A 691 27.80 3.99 -29.52
C ARG A 691 26.36 4.33 -29.91
N ALA A 692 25.91 3.80 -31.03
CA ALA A 692 24.58 4.05 -31.57
C ALA A 692 23.76 2.75 -31.65
N THR A 693 22.49 2.80 -31.27
CA THR A 693 21.57 1.65 -31.38
C THR A 693 20.58 1.86 -32.50
N ASP A 694 20.16 0.78 -33.15
CA ASP A 694 19.17 0.80 -34.23
C ASP A 694 19.55 1.77 -35.38
N VAL A 695 20.83 1.71 -35.81
CA VAL A 695 21.35 2.55 -36.90
C VAL A 695 20.86 2.03 -38.24
N VAL A 696 20.11 2.85 -38.97
CA VAL A 696 19.70 2.56 -40.34
C VAL A 696 20.92 2.63 -41.25
N LEU A 697 21.21 1.55 -41.98
CA LEU A 697 22.31 1.50 -42.95
C LEU A 697 21.85 2.08 -44.28
N ASP A 698 21.72 3.40 -44.31
CA ASP A 698 21.46 4.20 -45.51
C ASP A 698 22.62 5.21 -45.68
N PRO A 699 23.48 5.06 -46.70
CA PRO A 699 24.62 5.96 -46.91
C PRO A 699 24.22 7.44 -46.98
N ASP A 700 23.04 7.76 -47.50
CA ASP A 700 22.54 9.14 -47.62
C ASP A 700 22.09 9.74 -46.27
N GLU A 701 21.87 8.92 -45.24
CA GLU A 701 21.44 9.35 -43.90
C GLU A 701 22.57 9.33 -42.85
N LEU A 702 23.76 8.83 -43.20
CA LEU A 702 24.92 8.73 -42.31
C LEU A 702 25.84 9.96 -42.39
N GLU A 703 25.25 11.15 -42.35
CA GLU A 703 25.97 12.42 -42.20
C GLU A 703 25.97 12.87 -40.72
N PRO A 704 26.99 13.62 -40.24
CA PRO A 704 26.97 14.21 -38.90
C PRO A 704 25.69 15.02 -38.65
N ARG A 705 25.10 14.86 -37.47
CA ARG A 705 23.90 15.61 -37.08
C ARG A 705 24.20 17.10 -36.93
N ASP A 706 23.19 17.93 -37.23
CA ASP A 706 23.22 19.38 -37.01
C ASP A 706 23.00 19.67 -35.51
N SER A 707 24.03 19.44 -34.70
CA SER A 707 24.07 19.69 -33.25
C SER A 707 25.25 20.58 -32.86
N ASP A 708 25.12 21.30 -31.75
CA ASP A 708 26.16 22.22 -31.26
C ASP A 708 27.40 21.51 -30.68
N PHE A 709 27.35 20.18 -30.57
CA PHE A 709 28.47 19.34 -30.14
C PHE A 709 28.40 17.96 -30.79
N ALA A 710 29.55 17.27 -30.82
CA ALA A 710 29.66 15.87 -31.20
C ALA A 710 28.87 14.90 -30.28
N GLU A 711 27.67 14.51 -30.70
CA GLU A 711 26.86 13.57 -29.94
C GLU A 711 27.50 12.17 -29.89
N PRO A 712 27.59 11.54 -28.71
CA PRO A 712 28.30 10.25 -28.53
C PRO A 712 27.63 9.05 -29.21
N ASP A 713 26.39 9.19 -29.67
CA ASP A 713 25.61 8.18 -30.39
C ASP A 713 25.35 8.56 -31.86
N ASP A 714 26.11 9.52 -32.39
CA ASP A 714 26.03 9.93 -33.79
C ASP A 714 27.04 9.15 -34.67
N PRO A 715 26.56 8.19 -35.48
CA PRO A 715 27.42 7.46 -36.41
C PRO A 715 28.00 8.35 -37.52
N GLY A 716 27.39 9.51 -37.81
CA GLY A 716 27.87 10.43 -38.84
C GLY A 716 29.24 11.03 -38.52
N LEU A 717 29.66 11.02 -37.25
CA LEU A 717 30.98 11.47 -36.80
C LEU A 717 32.13 10.56 -37.25
N LEU A 718 31.83 9.40 -37.83
CA LEU A 718 32.81 8.41 -38.27
C LEU A 718 33.26 8.71 -39.71
N ASP A 719 34.57 8.84 -39.93
CA ASP A 719 35.14 9.10 -41.26
C ASP A 719 34.76 8.02 -42.29
N ALA A 720 34.24 8.42 -43.46
CA ALA A 720 33.83 7.51 -44.54
C ALA A 720 32.84 6.39 -44.10
N VAL A 721 31.96 6.68 -43.13
CA VAL A 721 30.92 5.73 -42.66
C VAL A 721 29.88 5.39 -43.73
N ASP A 722 29.61 6.32 -44.64
CA ASP A 722 28.81 6.13 -45.85
C ASP A 722 29.40 5.01 -46.73
N VAL A 723 30.72 5.04 -46.96
CA VAL A 723 31.42 4.01 -47.73
C VAL A 723 31.40 2.65 -47.02
N TRP A 724 31.54 2.63 -45.68
CA TRP A 724 31.37 1.39 -44.91
C TRP A 724 29.96 0.81 -45.05
N SER A 725 28.94 1.67 -45.04
CA SER A 725 27.54 1.28 -45.26
C SER A 725 27.34 0.70 -46.65
N GLU A 726 27.85 1.35 -47.70
CA GLU A 726 27.84 0.84 -49.09
C GLU A 726 28.49 -0.55 -49.19
N ASP A 727 29.69 -0.72 -48.62
CA ASP A 727 30.43 -2.00 -48.61
C ASP A 727 29.64 -3.13 -47.92
N ILE A 728 28.80 -2.80 -46.92
CA ILE A 728 27.90 -3.75 -46.28
C ILE A 728 26.71 -4.07 -47.17
N LEU A 729 26.09 -3.05 -47.77
CA LEU A 729 24.90 -3.20 -48.62
C LEU A 729 25.20 -4.05 -49.86
N ASP A 730 26.39 -3.92 -50.45
CA ASP A 730 26.85 -4.72 -51.59
C ASP A 730 26.88 -6.24 -51.31
N ARG A 731 26.90 -6.65 -50.03
CA ARG A 731 26.87 -8.06 -49.62
C ARG A 731 25.46 -8.61 -49.50
N PHE A 732 24.44 -7.77 -49.55
CA PHE A 732 23.04 -8.15 -49.37
C PHE A 732 22.25 -8.01 -50.67
N PRO A 733 21.15 -8.76 -50.84
CA PRO A 733 20.27 -8.58 -51.98
C PRO A 733 19.63 -7.19 -51.97
N ASP A 734 19.45 -6.60 -53.16
CA ASP A 734 18.70 -5.35 -53.33
C ASP A 734 17.34 -5.41 -52.63
N SER A 735 17.10 -4.48 -51.70
CA SER A 735 15.89 -4.40 -50.90
C SER A 735 15.31 -2.97 -50.88
N PRO A 736 13.97 -2.81 -50.88
CA PRO A 736 13.33 -1.49 -50.79
C PRO A 736 13.40 -0.84 -49.40
N VAL A 737 13.85 -1.58 -48.37
CA VAL A 737 14.04 -1.08 -47.01
C VAL A 737 15.49 -1.34 -46.61
N PRO A 738 16.23 -0.32 -46.12
CA PRO A 738 17.61 -0.48 -45.67
C PRO A 738 17.69 -1.39 -44.43
N PRO A 739 18.74 -2.23 -44.31
CA PRO A 739 19.02 -2.98 -43.10
C PRO A 739 19.33 -2.06 -41.89
N VAL A 740 19.25 -2.62 -40.68
CA VAL A 740 19.51 -1.88 -39.43
C VAL A 740 20.61 -2.55 -38.63
N ALA A 741 21.68 -1.82 -38.29
CA ALA A 741 22.66 -2.26 -37.31
C ALA A 741 22.08 -2.09 -35.91
N THR A 742 21.89 -3.19 -35.18
CA THR A 742 21.21 -3.16 -33.86
C THR A 742 22.02 -2.39 -32.82
N GLU A 743 23.34 -2.49 -32.90
CA GLU A 743 24.28 -1.75 -32.08
C GLU A 743 25.56 -1.53 -32.91
N LEU A 744 25.95 -0.28 -33.07
CA LEU A 744 27.19 0.17 -33.67
C LEU A 744 28.10 0.69 -32.56
N VAL A 745 29.27 0.05 -32.40
CA VAL A 745 30.35 0.53 -31.53
C VAL A 745 31.55 0.78 -32.41
N ALA A 746 31.98 2.04 -32.50
CA ALA A 746 33.02 2.47 -33.42
C ALA A 746 33.91 3.53 -32.78
N VAL A 747 35.19 3.55 -33.16
CA VAL A 747 36.13 4.60 -32.79
C VAL A 747 36.06 5.73 -33.80
N ARG A 748 35.85 6.96 -33.34
CA ARG A 748 35.93 8.19 -34.16
C ARG A 748 37.35 8.78 -34.17
N ASP A 749 37.57 9.76 -35.03
CA ASP A 749 38.80 10.56 -35.14
C ASP A 749 40.07 9.74 -35.50
N LEU A 750 39.92 8.63 -36.21
CA LEU A 750 41.05 7.80 -36.67
C LEU A 750 41.89 8.50 -37.74
N ASP A 751 41.28 9.39 -38.51
CA ASP A 751 41.87 10.19 -39.58
C ASP A 751 42.74 11.35 -39.08
N LEU A 752 42.62 11.69 -37.79
CA LEU A 752 43.43 12.70 -37.11
C LEU A 752 44.80 12.19 -36.65
N VAL A 753 45.02 10.87 -36.68
CA VAL A 753 46.28 10.25 -36.26
C VAL A 753 47.44 10.68 -37.17
N ASP A 754 48.57 11.05 -36.56
CA ASP A 754 49.81 11.32 -37.26
C ASP A 754 50.39 10.03 -37.85
N ASP A 755 50.80 10.05 -39.13
CA ASP A 755 51.29 8.89 -39.87
C ASP A 755 52.47 8.19 -39.17
N ASP A 756 53.32 8.93 -38.46
CA ASP A 756 54.48 8.40 -37.73
C ASP A 756 54.10 7.83 -36.33
N ARG A 757 52.82 7.95 -35.94
CA ARG A 757 52.30 7.59 -34.61
C ARG A 757 51.31 6.42 -34.60
N TRP A 758 51.05 5.80 -35.76
CA TRP A 758 50.21 4.62 -35.86
C TRP A 758 50.59 3.47 -34.91
N PRO A 759 51.88 3.14 -34.67
CA PRO A 759 52.22 2.11 -33.69
C PRO A 759 51.70 2.41 -32.27
N GLN A 760 51.75 3.67 -31.84
CA GLN A 760 51.22 4.10 -30.55
C GLN A 760 49.68 4.15 -30.54
N ALA A 761 49.06 4.67 -31.60
CA ALA A 761 47.60 4.71 -31.74
C ALA A 761 46.99 3.30 -31.71
N LEU A 762 47.60 2.37 -32.46
CA LEU A 762 47.23 0.96 -32.48
C LEU A 762 47.37 0.28 -31.12
N ALA A 763 48.41 0.61 -30.34
CA ALA A 763 48.56 0.10 -28.97
C ALA A 763 47.45 0.59 -28.02
N LEU A 764 46.94 1.82 -28.21
CA LEU A 764 45.77 2.34 -27.48
C LEU A 764 44.50 1.60 -27.90
N LEU A 765 44.28 1.46 -29.21
CA LEU A 765 43.12 0.77 -29.78
C LEU A 765 43.05 -0.71 -29.38
N ALA A 766 44.19 -1.35 -29.08
CA ALA A 766 44.26 -2.73 -28.61
C ALA A 766 43.77 -2.93 -27.18
N GLN A 767 43.54 -1.85 -26.40
CA GLN A 767 43.06 -1.95 -25.02
C GLN A 767 41.52 -1.86 -24.96
N PRO A 768 40.84 -2.62 -24.08
CA PRO A 768 39.42 -2.40 -23.79
C PRO A 768 39.17 -0.99 -23.22
N PRO A 769 38.04 -0.34 -23.55
CA PRO A 769 36.93 -0.84 -24.38
C PRO A 769 37.14 -0.65 -25.90
N LEU A 770 38.17 0.07 -26.35
CA LEU A 770 38.40 0.37 -27.77
C LEU A 770 38.60 -0.89 -28.62
N ARG A 771 39.26 -1.90 -28.03
CA ARG A 771 39.47 -3.22 -28.64
C ARG A 771 38.17 -3.85 -29.14
N ASP A 772 37.07 -3.67 -28.41
CA ASP A 772 35.79 -4.27 -28.74
C ASP A 772 35.21 -3.72 -30.05
N ALA A 773 35.43 -2.43 -30.35
CA ALA A 773 35.04 -1.82 -31.62
C ALA A 773 35.77 -2.42 -32.84
N ILE A 774 36.88 -3.14 -32.61
CA ILE A 774 37.66 -3.78 -33.68
C ILE A 774 37.28 -5.25 -33.83
N VAL A 775 37.11 -5.98 -32.73
CA VAL A 775 36.97 -7.44 -32.79
C VAL A 775 35.51 -7.93 -32.76
N GLN A 776 34.57 -7.14 -32.22
CA GLN A 776 33.19 -7.58 -32.09
C GLN A 776 32.42 -7.33 -33.39
N PRO A 777 31.84 -8.36 -34.02
CA PRO A 777 31.07 -8.18 -35.25
C PRO A 777 29.78 -7.40 -34.98
N VAL A 778 29.38 -6.58 -35.96
CA VAL A 778 28.12 -5.83 -35.91
C VAL A 778 26.99 -6.73 -36.38
N ARG A 779 25.89 -6.74 -35.64
CA ARG A 779 24.69 -7.48 -36.02
C ARG A 779 23.77 -6.57 -36.83
N VAL A 780 23.50 -6.98 -38.06
CA VAL A 780 22.61 -6.29 -39.00
C VAL A 780 21.30 -7.05 -39.12
N LEU A 781 20.19 -6.40 -38.83
CA LEU A 781 18.84 -6.91 -39.03
C LEU A 781 18.39 -6.62 -40.46
N LEU A 782 18.05 -7.68 -41.18
CA LEU A 782 17.55 -7.60 -42.55
C LEU A 782 16.02 -7.39 -42.58
N PRO A 783 15.46 -6.83 -43.66
CA PRO A 783 14.02 -6.54 -43.78
C PRO A 783 13.10 -7.76 -43.69
N ASP A 784 13.61 -8.97 -43.91
CA ASP A 784 12.87 -10.23 -43.77
C ASP A 784 12.84 -10.76 -42.32
N GLY A 785 13.45 -10.04 -41.38
CA GLY A 785 13.56 -10.38 -39.97
C GLY A 785 14.70 -11.33 -39.62
N THR A 786 15.53 -11.72 -40.60
CA THR A 786 16.79 -12.44 -40.33
C THR A 786 17.89 -11.48 -39.90
N HIS A 787 19.01 -12.01 -39.40
CA HIS A 787 20.16 -11.19 -39.01
C HIS A 787 21.44 -11.77 -39.59
N GLU A 788 22.34 -10.88 -39.97
CA GLU A 788 23.67 -11.19 -40.49
C GLU A 788 24.73 -10.51 -39.62
N LEU A 789 25.91 -11.14 -39.55
CA LEU A 789 27.07 -10.58 -38.87
C LEU A 789 27.99 -9.93 -39.90
N VAL A 790 28.27 -8.65 -39.70
CA VAL A 790 29.16 -7.87 -40.56
C VAL A 790 30.38 -7.39 -39.79
N ARG A 791 31.38 -6.94 -40.53
CA ARG A 791 32.63 -6.40 -39.97
C ARG A 791 32.33 -5.07 -39.28
N PRO A 792 32.86 -4.81 -38.08
CA PRO A 792 32.68 -3.52 -37.44
C PRO A 792 33.43 -2.43 -38.21
N TYR A 793 32.91 -1.20 -38.15
CA TYR A 793 33.44 -0.04 -38.87
C TYR A 793 34.95 0.17 -38.58
N THR A 794 35.38 0.15 -37.32
CA THR A 794 36.78 0.43 -36.97
C THR A 794 37.74 -0.60 -37.58
N ALA A 795 37.35 -1.88 -37.64
CA ALA A 795 38.16 -2.89 -38.32
C ALA A 795 38.17 -2.74 -39.85
N TRP A 796 37.06 -2.30 -40.44
CA TRP A 796 36.98 -1.97 -41.86
C TRP A 796 37.90 -0.80 -42.21
N TRP A 797 37.83 0.29 -41.44
CA TRP A 797 38.61 1.50 -41.67
C TRP A 797 40.12 1.21 -41.54
N LEU A 798 40.54 0.55 -40.45
CA LEU A 798 41.96 0.23 -40.22
C LEU A 798 42.51 -0.74 -41.28
N ARG A 799 41.69 -1.64 -41.82
CA ARG A 799 42.07 -2.57 -42.90
C ARG A 799 42.33 -1.85 -44.22
N GLY A 800 41.55 -0.79 -44.51
CA GLY A 800 41.62 -0.01 -45.75
C GLY A 800 42.72 1.06 -45.78
N ASN A 801 43.26 1.43 -44.62
CA ASN A 801 44.19 2.55 -44.46
C ASN A 801 45.64 2.11 -44.18
N PRO A 802 46.66 2.93 -44.53
CA PRO A 802 48.08 2.58 -44.43
C PRO A 802 48.64 2.61 -42.99
N VAL A 803 48.00 1.88 -42.07
CA VAL A 803 48.26 1.96 -40.62
C VAL A 803 49.37 1.02 -40.13
N LEU A 804 49.86 0.09 -40.97
CA LEU A 804 50.91 -0.88 -40.60
C LEU A 804 52.13 -0.74 -41.51
N ASP A 805 53.23 -0.18 -41.01
CA ASP A 805 54.43 0.18 -41.78
C ASP A 805 54.12 1.05 -43.03
N GLY A 806 53.13 1.95 -42.95
CA GLY A 806 52.67 2.74 -44.10
C GLY A 806 51.95 1.93 -45.18
N ARG A 807 51.50 0.71 -44.87
CA ARG A 807 50.79 -0.21 -45.76
C ARG A 807 49.44 -0.59 -45.17
N ARG A 808 48.53 -1.04 -46.05
CA ARG A 808 47.21 -1.54 -45.67
C ARG A 808 47.36 -2.92 -45.03
N PRO A 809 46.84 -3.16 -43.81
CA PRO A 809 46.97 -4.45 -43.12
C PRO A 809 46.39 -5.65 -43.88
N ALA A 810 45.35 -5.41 -44.69
CA ALA A 810 44.65 -6.45 -45.45
C ALA A 810 45.61 -7.30 -46.30
N GLY A 811 45.70 -8.60 -46.02
CA GLY A 811 46.46 -9.54 -46.84
C GLY A 811 47.98 -9.48 -46.62
N LEU A 812 48.44 -8.85 -45.53
CA LEU A 812 49.81 -8.99 -45.03
C LEU A 812 49.93 -10.21 -44.12
N LEU A 813 51.12 -10.81 -44.03
CA LEU A 813 51.45 -11.88 -43.09
C LEU A 813 52.13 -11.27 -41.87
N ALA A 814 51.68 -11.64 -40.66
CA ALA A 814 52.37 -11.23 -39.44
C ALA A 814 53.81 -11.77 -39.43
N ALA A 815 54.80 -10.91 -39.17
CA ALA A 815 56.19 -11.34 -39.05
C ALA A 815 56.35 -12.47 -38.02
N GLY A 816 56.93 -13.60 -38.44
CA GLY A 816 57.04 -14.81 -37.60
C GLY A 816 55.80 -15.70 -37.56
N GLY A 817 54.77 -15.41 -38.37
CA GLY A 817 53.56 -16.23 -38.54
C GLY A 817 53.80 -17.59 -39.20
N ASP A 818 52.70 -18.29 -39.53
CA ASP A 818 52.71 -19.67 -40.00
C ASP A 818 53.65 -19.88 -41.21
N PRO A 819 54.66 -20.76 -41.09
CA PRO A 819 55.59 -21.07 -42.17
C PRO A 819 54.92 -21.51 -43.48
N LEU A 820 53.70 -22.06 -43.42
CA LEU A 820 52.96 -22.51 -44.60
C LEU A 820 52.45 -21.35 -45.48
N LEU A 821 52.38 -20.13 -44.96
CA LEU A 821 51.92 -18.94 -45.71
C LEU A 821 53.08 -18.13 -46.32
N ARG A 822 54.34 -18.44 -45.95
CA ARG A 822 55.51 -17.76 -46.51
C ARG A 822 55.63 -17.99 -48.01
N GLY A 823 56.01 -16.94 -48.74
CA GLY A 823 56.07 -16.94 -50.20
C GLY A 823 54.73 -16.62 -50.88
N LEU A 824 53.60 -16.88 -50.22
CA LEU A 824 52.25 -16.54 -50.70
C LEU A 824 51.80 -15.13 -50.28
N TYR A 825 52.35 -14.62 -49.18
CA TYR A 825 52.02 -13.34 -48.56
C TYR A 825 53.27 -12.54 -48.22
N GLU A 826 53.17 -11.21 -48.25
CA GLU A 826 54.24 -10.31 -47.82
C GLU A 826 54.22 -10.14 -46.30
N GLU A 827 55.39 -10.21 -45.65
CA GLU A 827 55.50 -10.02 -44.21
C GLU A 827 55.45 -8.53 -43.82
N ALA A 828 54.82 -8.26 -42.68
CA ALA A 828 54.76 -6.94 -42.06
C ALA A 828 55.11 -7.01 -40.58
N ASP A 829 55.81 -5.98 -40.10
CA ASP A 829 56.19 -5.91 -38.70
C ASP A 829 54.96 -5.51 -37.88
N ALA A 830 54.38 -6.48 -37.20
CA ALA A 830 53.25 -6.29 -36.29
C ALA A 830 53.70 -6.05 -34.85
N THR A 831 54.97 -5.70 -34.61
CA THR A 831 55.46 -5.40 -33.25
C THR A 831 54.63 -4.29 -32.61
N GLY A 832 54.05 -4.59 -31.44
CA GLY A 832 53.05 -3.75 -30.78
C GLY A 832 51.66 -4.39 -30.73
N PHE A 833 51.40 -5.43 -31.54
CA PHE A 833 50.20 -6.27 -31.49
C PHE A 833 50.54 -7.73 -31.17
N ASP A 834 50.36 -8.11 -29.90
CA ASP A 834 50.37 -9.53 -29.50
C ASP A 834 48.97 -10.17 -29.60
N ASP A 835 47.94 -9.37 -29.91
CA ASP A 835 46.56 -9.81 -29.97
C ASP A 835 46.18 -10.36 -31.35
N GLU A 836 46.17 -11.69 -31.45
CA GLU A 836 45.83 -12.41 -32.67
C GLU A 836 44.42 -12.07 -33.20
N GLN A 837 43.45 -11.76 -32.33
CA GLN A 837 42.10 -11.42 -32.76
C GLN A 837 42.04 -10.04 -33.42
N VAL A 838 42.82 -9.07 -32.92
CA VAL A 838 42.91 -7.75 -33.55
C VAL A 838 43.62 -7.86 -34.90
N LEU A 839 44.74 -8.57 -34.97
CA LEU A 839 45.44 -8.81 -36.25
C LEU A 839 44.51 -9.46 -37.29
N ARG A 840 43.73 -10.45 -36.88
CA ARG A 840 42.71 -11.07 -37.74
C ARG A 840 41.63 -10.08 -38.18
N ALA A 841 41.11 -9.26 -37.27
CA ALA A 841 40.11 -8.24 -37.59
C ALA A 841 40.65 -7.22 -38.64
N LEU A 842 41.92 -6.85 -38.53
CA LEU A 842 42.64 -6.00 -39.50
C LEU A 842 42.89 -6.70 -40.85
N GLY A 843 42.71 -8.01 -40.94
CA GLY A 843 42.99 -8.80 -42.15
C GLY A 843 44.44 -9.24 -42.30
N VAL A 844 45.22 -9.19 -41.23
CA VAL A 844 46.58 -9.74 -41.18
C VAL A 844 46.48 -11.26 -41.03
N ARG A 845 47.23 -11.98 -41.86
CA ARG A 845 47.28 -13.45 -41.87
C ARG A 845 48.22 -13.93 -40.76
N THR A 846 47.76 -14.88 -39.96
CA THR A 846 48.54 -15.45 -38.82
C THR A 846 48.79 -16.93 -39.00
N SER A 847 47.76 -17.71 -39.35
CA SER A 847 47.83 -19.14 -39.61
C SER A 847 46.92 -19.59 -40.75
N VAL A 848 47.24 -20.75 -41.34
CA VAL A 848 46.39 -21.36 -42.38
C VAL A 848 44.98 -21.64 -41.84
N SER A 849 44.87 -22.16 -40.61
CA SER A 849 43.55 -22.42 -40.01
C SER A 849 42.73 -21.14 -39.87
N ALA A 850 43.33 -20.06 -39.34
CA ALA A 850 42.64 -18.79 -39.17
C ALA A 850 42.20 -18.17 -40.51
N LEU A 851 43.02 -18.32 -41.56
CA LEU A 851 42.68 -17.91 -42.92
C LEU A 851 41.50 -18.72 -43.47
N LEU A 852 41.51 -20.05 -43.35
CA LEU A 852 40.43 -20.90 -43.86
C LEU A 852 39.11 -20.73 -43.12
N ASP A 853 39.16 -20.34 -41.83
CA ASP A 853 37.98 -19.99 -41.04
C ASP A 853 37.36 -18.63 -41.45
N GLU A 854 38.04 -17.80 -42.26
CA GLU A 854 37.47 -16.55 -42.78
C GLU A 854 36.56 -16.81 -44.00
N PRO A 855 35.40 -16.13 -44.10
CA PRO A 855 34.60 -16.14 -45.33
C PRO A 855 35.45 -15.72 -46.54
N GLY A 856 35.52 -16.60 -47.55
CA GLY A 856 36.34 -16.38 -48.75
C GLY A 856 37.85 -16.64 -48.59
N GLY A 857 38.31 -17.03 -47.40
CA GLY A 857 39.75 -17.29 -47.15
C GLY A 857 40.30 -18.48 -47.93
N ALA A 858 39.48 -19.51 -48.17
CA ALA A 858 39.84 -20.63 -49.05
C ALA A 858 40.04 -20.17 -50.51
N ALA A 859 39.16 -19.32 -51.02
CA ALA A 859 39.28 -18.74 -52.36
C ALA A 859 40.53 -17.86 -52.47
N GLU A 860 40.78 -16.99 -51.48
CA GLU A 860 42.00 -16.18 -51.43
C GLU A 860 43.27 -17.05 -51.45
N LEU A 861 43.32 -18.11 -50.64
CA LEU A 861 44.47 -19.01 -50.61
C LEU A 861 44.66 -19.73 -51.95
N LEU A 862 43.57 -20.19 -52.57
CA LEU A 862 43.59 -20.85 -53.88
C LEU A 862 44.05 -19.92 -54.99
N ASP A 863 43.59 -18.67 -55.00
CA ASP A 863 44.05 -17.64 -55.95
C ASP A 863 45.55 -17.40 -55.81
N ARG A 864 46.05 -17.31 -54.56
CA ARG A 864 47.50 -17.18 -54.30
C ARG A 864 48.27 -18.43 -54.69
N LEU A 865 47.69 -19.61 -54.51
CA LEU A 865 48.25 -20.88 -54.98
C LEU A 865 48.21 -20.98 -56.51
N ALA A 866 47.32 -20.30 -57.22
CA ALA A 866 47.28 -20.29 -58.68
C ALA A 866 48.23 -19.27 -59.32
N ASP A 867 48.82 -18.34 -58.55
CA ASP A 867 49.73 -17.29 -59.05
C ASP A 867 51.16 -17.83 -59.36
N PRO A 868 51.55 -18.02 -60.64
CA PRO A 868 52.83 -18.65 -61.01
C PRO A 868 54.07 -17.94 -60.47
N ASP A 869 53.98 -16.65 -60.11
CA ASP A 869 55.10 -15.87 -59.57
C ASP A 869 55.37 -16.17 -58.08
N ARG A 870 54.53 -16.97 -57.42
CA ARG A 870 54.68 -17.37 -56.01
C ARG A 870 55.47 -18.67 -55.87
N GLU A 871 56.45 -18.67 -54.98
CA GLU A 871 57.25 -19.85 -54.66
C GLU A 871 56.57 -20.72 -53.60
N VAL A 872 56.25 -21.97 -53.95
CA VAL A 872 55.63 -22.95 -53.05
C VAL A 872 56.37 -24.29 -53.16
N SER A 873 56.74 -24.88 -52.02
CA SER A 873 57.38 -26.21 -52.00
C SER A 873 56.34 -27.34 -52.06
N GLY A 874 56.73 -28.52 -52.57
CA GLY A 874 55.83 -29.68 -52.60
C GLY A 874 55.35 -30.13 -51.21
N SER A 875 56.16 -29.95 -50.17
CA SER A 875 55.76 -30.22 -48.77
C SER A 875 54.76 -29.20 -48.22
N GLN A 876 54.92 -27.93 -48.60
CA GLN A 876 53.99 -26.85 -48.24
C GLN A 876 52.65 -27.07 -48.95
N LEU A 877 52.69 -27.38 -50.25
CA LEU A 877 51.52 -27.72 -51.04
C LEU A 877 50.75 -28.92 -50.45
N HIS A 878 51.46 -29.99 -50.07
CA HIS A 878 50.87 -31.15 -49.40
C HIS A 878 50.15 -30.79 -48.08
N ALA A 879 50.73 -29.87 -47.30
CA ALA A 879 50.12 -29.43 -46.05
C ALA A 879 48.90 -28.52 -46.28
N LEU A 880 48.98 -27.59 -47.23
CA LEU A 880 47.89 -26.68 -47.59
C LEU A 880 46.70 -27.43 -48.18
N TYR A 881 46.93 -28.36 -49.11
CA TYR A 881 45.89 -29.26 -49.63
C TYR A 881 45.34 -30.21 -48.58
N GLY A 882 46.17 -30.66 -47.64
CA GLY A 882 45.71 -31.39 -46.48
C GLY A 882 44.75 -30.59 -45.58
N ALA A 883 44.94 -29.27 -45.46
CA ALA A 883 44.06 -28.39 -44.70
C ALA A 883 42.78 -28.05 -45.49
N LEU A 884 42.88 -27.80 -46.80
CA LEU A 884 41.73 -27.55 -47.66
C LEU A 884 40.79 -28.76 -47.75
N ALA A 885 41.33 -29.98 -47.75
CA ALA A 885 40.54 -31.21 -47.80
C ALA A 885 39.57 -31.40 -46.61
N ASP A 886 39.69 -30.61 -45.54
CA ASP A 886 38.77 -30.63 -44.41
C ASP A 886 37.55 -29.71 -44.62
N LEU A 887 37.53 -28.90 -45.68
CA LEU A 887 36.44 -27.97 -46.00
C LEU A 887 35.26 -28.66 -46.71
N ASP A 888 34.08 -28.08 -46.56
CA ASP A 888 32.89 -28.46 -47.30
C ASP A 888 33.00 -27.98 -48.77
N PRO A 889 32.79 -28.84 -49.78
CA PRO A 889 32.78 -28.44 -51.19
C PRO A 889 31.86 -27.26 -51.51
N GLU A 890 30.75 -27.09 -50.79
CA GLU A 890 29.84 -25.95 -51.01
C GLU A 890 30.42 -24.61 -50.56
N GLN A 891 31.48 -24.60 -49.75
CA GLN A 891 32.13 -23.40 -49.20
C GLN A 891 33.32 -22.90 -50.03
N VAL A 892 33.71 -23.63 -51.07
CA VAL A 892 34.92 -23.34 -51.86
C VAL A 892 34.52 -22.98 -53.29
N THR A 893 34.89 -21.77 -53.70
CA THR A 893 34.85 -21.38 -55.11
C THR A 893 36.01 -22.05 -55.83
N LEU A 894 35.69 -22.90 -56.81
CA LEU A 894 36.69 -23.64 -57.58
C LEU A 894 37.48 -22.70 -58.50
N PRO A 895 38.83 -22.71 -58.44
CA PRO A 895 39.65 -22.02 -59.41
C PRO A 895 39.73 -22.82 -60.72
N ASP A 896 39.94 -22.12 -61.84
CA ASP A 896 40.20 -22.75 -63.14
C ASP A 896 41.59 -23.43 -63.17
N ASP A 897 42.53 -22.92 -62.37
CA ASP A 897 43.92 -23.37 -62.30
C ASP A 897 44.28 -23.89 -60.89
N LEU A 898 45.04 -24.98 -60.81
CA LEU A 898 45.54 -25.57 -59.57
C LEU A 898 47.06 -25.70 -59.59
N ARG A 899 47.68 -25.66 -58.40
CA ARG A 899 49.12 -25.95 -58.26
C ARG A 899 49.33 -27.45 -58.08
N ALA A 900 50.00 -28.10 -59.02
CA ALA A 900 50.25 -29.53 -58.99
C ALA A 900 51.75 -29.86 -59.00
N VAL A 901 52.07 -31.11 -58.68
CA VAL A 901 53.42 -31.69 -58.79
C VAL A 901 53.49 -32.53 -60.07
N VAL A 902 54.27 -32.10 -61.05
CA VAL A 902 54.55 -32.82 -62.30
C VAL A 902 56.00 -33.30 -62.28
N ASP A 903 56.22 -34.61 -62.30
CA ASP A 903 57.57 -35.22 -62.31
C ASP A 903 58.55 -34.65 -61.24
N GLY A 904 58.01 -34.24 -60.09
CA GLY A 904 58.77 -33.69 -58.95
C GLY A 904 58.92 -32.16 -58.95
N HIS A 905 58.39 -31.45 -59.94
CA HIS A 905 58.35 -30.00 -60.03
C HIS A 905 56.97 -29.45 -59.72
N VAL A 906 56.90 -28.32 -59.00
CA VAL A 906 55.64 -27.65 -58.64
C VAL A 906 55.28 -26.64 -59.73
N GLU A 907 54.14 -26.83 -60.39
CA GLU A 907 53.69 -26.02 -61.55
C GLU A 907 52.19 -25.71 -61.44
N VAL A 908 51.73 -24.62 -62.06
CA VAL A 908 50.29 -24.31 -62.19
C VAL A 908 49.76 -25.02 -63.43
N VAL A 909 48.63 -25.72 -63.29
CA VAL A 909 47.99 -26.52 -64.34
C VAL A 909 46.49 -26.27 -64.36
N ASP A 910 45.85 -26.56 -65.48
CA ASP A 910 44.38 -26.58 -65.60
C ASP A 910 43.81 -27.61 -64.62
N ALA A 911 42.79 -27.22 -63.85
CA ALA A 911 42.17 -28.08 -62.85
C ALA A 911 41.66 -29.41 -63.45
N ALA A 912 41.22 -29.43 -64.72
CA ALA A 912 40.73 -30.62 -65.40
C ALA A 912 41.81 -31.68 -65.68
N ASP A 913 43.08 -31.27 -65.73
CA ASP A 913 44.24 -32.13 -65.96
C ASP A 913 44.84 -32.66 -64.65
N ALA A 914 44.49 -32.08 -63.51
CA ALA A 914 44.98 -32.48 -62.20
C ALA A 914 44.34 -33.78 -61.69
N VAL A 915 45.12 -34.58 -60.97
CA VAL A 915 44.70 -35.87 -60.41
C VAL A 915 45.16 -36.00 -58.96
N VAL A 916 44.29 -36.51 -58.09
CA VAL A 916 44.68 -36.86 -56.71
C VAL A 916 45.13 -38.32 -56.65
N VAL A 917 46.32 -38.57 -56.10
CA VAL A 917 46.82 -39.93 -55.88
C VAL A 917 46.22 -40.51 -54.61
N ASP A 918 45.23 -41.39 -54.76
CA ASP A 918 44.52 -42.02 -53.65
C ASP A 918 45.14 -43.35 -53.19
N SER A 919 46.01 -43.95 -54.00
CA SER A 919 46.66 -45.22 -53.69
C SER A 919 48.12 -45.24 -54.13
N PRO A 920 49.08 -45.51 -53.23
CA PRO A 920 50.51 -45.41 -53.52
C PRO A 920 51.05 -46.53 -54.45
N ASP A 921 50.33 -47.64 -54.60
CA ASP A 921 50.67 -48.69 -55.59
C ASP A 921 50.51 -48.22 -57.04
N LEU A 922 49.76 -47.15 -57.28
CA LEU A 922 49.53 -46.60 -58.61
C LEU A 922 50.58 -45.55 -59.03
N LEU A 923 51.54 -45.21 -58.17
CA LEU A 923 52.60 -44.23 -58.47
C LEU A 923 53.36 -44.50 -59.77
N PRO A 924 53.64 -45.76 -60.20
CA PRO A 924 54.29 -45.99 -61.49
C PRO A 924 53.51 -45.47 -62.72
N PHE A 925 52.21 -45.18 -62.59
CA PHE A 925 51.38 -44.63 -63.67
C PHE A 925 51.38 -43.10 -63.74
N THR A 926 52.13 -42.39 -62.89
CA THR A 926 52.02 -40.92 -62.76
C THR A 926 53.00 -40.12 -63.63
N ALA A 927 53.76 -40.77 -64.52
CA ALA A 927 54.73 -40.07 -65.36
C ALA A 927 54.03 -39.00 -66.24
N GLY A 928 54.44 -37.74 -66.09
CA GLY A 928 53.85 -36.60 -66.80
C GLY A 928 52.41 -36.24 -66.39
N VAL A 929 51.89 -36.81 -65.29
CA VAL A 929 50.54 -36.52 -64.77
C VAL A 929 50.65 -35.45 -63.67
N PRO A 930 49.88 -34.36 -63.72
CA PRO A 930 49.85 -33.38 -62.63
C PRO A 930 49.19 -33.93 -61.37
N LEU A 931 49.97 -34.06 -60.29
CA LEU A 931 49.52 -34.66 -59.05
C LEU A 931 49.21 -33.61 -57.98
N LEU A 932 48.06 -33.72 -57.34
CA LEU A 932 47.73 -32.95 -56.15
C LEU A 932 48.20 -33.72 -54.91
N PRO A 933 49.28 -33.28 -54.23
CA PRO A 933 49.82 -34.02 -53.10
C PRO A 933 48.90 -33.86 -51.89
N VAL A 934 48.45 -34.99 -51.33
CA VAL A 934 47.64 -35.00 -50.11
C VAL A 934 47.86 -36.30 -49.35
N ARG A 935 47.51 -36.31 -48.06
CA ARG A 935 47.49 -37.56 -47.28
C ARG A 935 46.52 -38.52 -47.96
N PRO A 936 46.87 -39.79 -48.19
CA PRO A 936 45.98 -40.71 -48.91
C PRO A 936 44.60 -40.90 -48.25
N ALA A 937 44.53 -40.78 -46.92
CA ALA A 937 43.27 -40.81 -46.17
C ALA A 937 42.34 -39.61 -46.44
N ARG A 938 42.83 -38.54 -47.08
CA ARG A 938 42.11 -37.32 -47.47
C ARG A 938 41.97 -37.17 -48.98
N ALA A 939 42.40 -38.18 -49.75
CA ALA A 939 42.46 -38.10 -51.20
C ALA A 939 41.07 -38.08 -51.85
N ALA A 940 40.08 -38.74 -51.23
CA ALA A 940 38.71 -38.71 -51.72
C ALA A 940 38.08 -37.34 -51.48
N GLU A 941 38.27 -36.78 -50.28
CA GLU A 941 37.75 -35.47 -49.87
C GLU A 941 38.35 -34.35 -50.72
N LEU A 942 39.68 -34.36 -50.96
CA LEU A 942 40.31 -33.36 -51.83
C LEU A 942 39.84 -33.48 -53.28
N ALA A 943 39.67 -34.71 -53.78
CA ALA A 943 39.18 -34.93 -55.15
C ALA A 943 37.74 -34.43 -55.32
N GLU A 944 36.88 -34.66 -54.32
CA GLU A 944 35.52 -34.15 -54.29
C GLU A 944 35.49 -32.63 -54.17
N LEU A 945 36.31 -32.05 -53.27
CA LEU A 945 36.44 -30.62 -53.06
C LEU A 945 36.77 -29.88 -54.35
N PHE A 946 37.76 -30.35 -55.11
CA PHE A 946 38.17 -29.72 -56.36
C PHE A 946 37.46 -30.26 -57.60
N GLN A 947 36.55 -31.23 -57.43
CA GLN A 947 35.87 -31.94 -58.54
C GLN A 947 36.85 -32.56 -59.56
N VAL A 948 38.00 -33.04 -59.08
CA VAL A 948 39.03 -33.70 -59.91
C VAL A 948 38.98 -35.22 -59.76
N ARG A 949 39.60 -35.93 -60.69
CA ARG A 949 39.62 -37.40 -60.68
C ARG A 949 40.62 -37.95 -59.67
N ARG A 950 40.32 -39.12 -59.10
CA ARG A 950 41.32 -39.93 -58.41
C ARG A 950 42.12 -40.78 -59.39
N LEU A 951 43.38 -41.05 -59.09
CA LEU A 951 44.22 -41.87 -59.97
C LEU A 951 43.65 -43.28 -60.16
N SER A 952 43.09 -43.89 -59.11
CA SER A 952 42.45 -45.22 -59.16
C SER A 952 41.19 -45.32 -60.02
N GLU A 953 40.59 -44.18 -60.40
CA GLU A 953 39.46 -44.10 -61.34
C GLU A 953 39.94 -44.05 -62.79
N SER A 954 41.17 -43.59 -63.01
CA SER A 954 41.78 -43.45 -64.33
C SER A 954 42.56 -44.69 -64.76
N VAL A 955 42.95 -45.55 -63.81
CA VAL A 955 43.69 -46.81 -64.05
C VAL A 955 42.78 -48.02 -63.81
N THR A 956 42.74 -48.97 -64.74
CA THR A 956 41.93 -50.20 -64.61
C THR A 956 42.46 -51.12 -63.51
N GLY A 957 43.79 -51.21 -63.38
CA GLY A 957 44.51 -51.91 -62.33
C GLY A 957 44.37 -53.42 -62.37
N GLU A 958 44.20 -54.03 -63.56
CA GLU A 958 44.01 -55.47 -63.73
C GLU A 958 45.35 -56.22 -63.67
N VAL A 959 45.45 -57.19 -62.75
CA VAL A 959 46.63 -58.04 -62.61
C VAL A 959 46.59 -59.13 -63.70
N THR A 960 47.57 -59.12 -64.59
CA THR A 960 47.64 -60.06 -65.74
C THR A 960 48.69 -61.17 -65.58
N SER A 961 49.42 -61.15 -64.46
CA SER A 961 50.46 -62.11 -64.07
C SER A 961 49.89 -63.23 -63.18
N GLU A 962 50.49 -64.43 -63.24
CA GLU A 962 50.14 -65.56 -62.38
C GLU A 962 51.00 -65.54 -61.11
N GLY A 963 50.37 -65.66 -59.93
CA GLY A 963 51.06 -65.63 -58.64
C GLY A 963 50.64 -66.77 -57.70
N SER A 964 51.42 -66.97 -56.63
CA SER A 964 51.21 -68.01 -55.62
C SER A 964 50.77 -67.41 -54.29
N GLU A 965 49.73 -67.98 -53.67
CA GLU A 965 49.20 -67.51 -52.38
C GLU A 965 50.08 -67.97 -51.20
N HIS A 966 50.36 -67.04 -50.29
CA HIS A 966 51.18 -67.23 -49.09
C HIS A 966 50.47 -66.68 -47.84
N ASP A 967 50.65 -67.35 -46.69
CA ASP A 967 50.16 -66.89 -45.39
C ASP A 967 50.98 -65.70 -44.86
N VAL A 968 50.29 -64.70 -44.30
CA VAL A 968 50.97 -63.58 -43.63
C VAL A 968 51.56 -64.04 -42.28
N PRO A 969 52.87 -63.85 -42.02
CA PRO A 969 53.51 -64.23 -40.77
C PRO A 969 52.80 -63.67 -39.53
N GLU A 970 52.75 -64.45 -38.45
CA GLU A 970 52.10 -64.03 -37.20
C GLU A 970 52.72 -62.77 -36.60
N SER A 971 54.04 -62.60 -36.69
CA SER A 971 54.76 -61.38 -36.25
C SER A 971 54.25 -60.11 -36.96
N VAL A 972 53.98 -60.19 -38.26
CA VAL A 972 53.44 -59.08 -39.06
C VAL A 972 51.97 -58.82 -38.71
N ARG A 973 51.16 -59.87 -38.51
CA ARG A 973 49.77 -59.73 -38.07
C ARG A 973 49.66 -59.12 -36.66
N VAL A 974 50.60 -59.42 -35.77
CA VAL A 974 50.70 -58.79 -34.44
C VAL A 974 51.12 -57.32 -34.55
N LEU A 975 52.04 -56.98 -35.46
CA LEU A 975 52.47 -55.59 -35.67
C LEU A 975 51.34 -54.72 -36.24
N LEU A 976 50.71 -55.17 -37.33
CA LEU A 976 49.71 -54.41 -38.08
C LEU A 976 48.30 -54.53 -37.51
N GLY A 977 48.03 -55.58 -36.72
CA GLY A 977 46.76 -55.78 -36.02
C GLY A 977 45.71 -56.54 -36.83
N PRO A 978 44.45 -56.59 -36.34
CA PRO A 978 43.43 -57.50 -36.85
C PRO A 978 42.92 -57.20 -38.27
N ALA A 979 43.19 -56.01 -38.80
CA ALA A 979 42.84 -55.62 -40.17
C ALA A 979 43.81 -56.17 -41.23
N THR A 980 44.92 -56.80 -40.81
CA THR A 980 45.90 -57.38 -41.72
C THR A 980 45.30 -58.56 -42.48
N PRO A 981 45.44 -58.62 -43.83
CA PRO A 981 45.05 -59.79 -44.60
C PRO A 981 45.64 -61.09 -44.04
N ALA A 982 44.91 -62.20 -44.17
CA ALA A 982 45.41 -63.51 -43.76
C ALA A 982 46.46 -64.04 -44.75
N THR A 983 46.29 -63.72 -46.03
CA THR A 983 47.14 -64.17 -47.13
C THR A 983 47.48 -63.03 -48.09
N TYR A 984 48.55 -63.21 -48.87
CA TYR A 984 48.93 -62.36 -50.00
C TYR A 984 49.34 -63.23 -51.19
N VAL A 985 49.35 -62.68 -52.39
CA VAL A 985 49.75 -63.38 -53.63
C VAL A 985 51.11 -62.85 -54.08
N GLU A 986 52.11 -63.72 -54.11
CA GLU A 986 53.47 -63.42 -54.54
C GLU A 986 53.66 -63.76 -56.03
N HIS A 987 54.30 -62.87 -56.78
CA HIS A 987 54.58 -63.00 -58.21
C HIS A 987 56.09 -62.93 -58.43
N ASP A 988 56.62 -63.67 -59.42
CA ASP A 988 58.02 -63.48 -59.83
C ASP A 988 58.20 -62.12 -60.53
N GLU A 989 57.18 -61.69 -61.29
CA GLU A 989 57.08 -60.38 -61.94
C GLU A 989 55.59 -59.97 -61.94
N LEU A 990 55.25 -58.89 -61.22
CA LEU A 990 53.86 -58.42 -61.11
C LEU A 990 53.58 -57.38 -62.19
N VAL A 991 52.82 -57.79 -63.21
CA VAL A 991 52.39 -56.92 -64.32
C VAL A 991 50.93 -56.51 -64.14
N VAL A 992 50.68 -55.21 -64.10
CA VAL A 992 49.35 -54.58 -63.97
C VAL A 992 49.15 -53.62 -65.15
N ASP A 993 48.11 -53.85 -65.97
CA ASP A 993 47.84 -53.07 -67.20
C ASP A 993 49.06 -52.84 -68.12
N GLY A 994 50.02 -53.78 -68.12
CA GLY A 994 51.25 -53.71 -68.92
C GLY A 994 52.39 -52.91 -68.28
N VAL A 995 52.26 -52.47 -67.03
CA VAL A 995 53.32 -51.84 -66.22
C VAL A 995 53.76 -52.80 -65.11
N GLU A 996 55.07 -52.91 -64.91
CA GLU A 996 55.65 -53.71 -63.82
C GLU A 996 55.54 -52.93 -62.49
N LEU A 997 54.93 -53.56 -61.48
CA LEU A 997 54.70 -52.98 -60.16
C LEU A 997 55.35 -53.84 -59.07
N ASP A 998 55.87 -53.21 -58.02
CA ASP A 998 56.37 -53.93 -56.84
C ASP A 998 55.22 -54.60 -56.05
N TRP A 999 54.05 -53.93 -56.03
CA TRP A 999 52.86 -54.40 -55.34
C TRP A 999 51.59 -53.75 -55.89
N ARG A 1000 50.45 -54.42 -55.68
CA ARG A 1000 49.12 -53.95 -56.05
C ARG A 1000 48.10 -54.45 -55.04
N ARG A 1001 47.19 -53.58 -54.58
CA ARG A 1001 45.99 -54.01 -53.87
C ARG A 1001 44.78 -53.89 -54.78
N THR A 1002 44.21 -55.02 -55.17
CA THR A 1002 43.03 -55.07 -56.04
C THR A 1002 41.75 -54.68 -55.30
N ARG A 1003 40.67 -54.38 -56.03
CA ARG A 1003 39.40 -53.88 -55.46
C ARG A 1003 38.69 -54.89 -54.53
N ASP A 1004 38.93 -56.18 -54.73
CA ASP A 1004 38.49 -57.28 -53.87
C ASP A 1004 39.34 -57.41 -52.58
N GLY A 1005 40.35 -56.57 -52.42
CA GLY A 1005 41.16 -56.44 -51.20
C GLY A 1005 42.38 -57.35 -51.16
N VAL A 1006 42.66 -58.11 -52.23
CA VAL A 1006 43.81 -59.00 -52.33
C VAL A 1006 45.09 -58.18 -52.54
N VAL A 1007 46.15 -58.54 -51.82
CA VAL A 1007 47.48 -57.94 -51.97
C VAL A 1007 48.32 -58.82 -52.88
N HIS A 1008 48.71 -58.26 -54.01
CA HIS A 1008 49.66 -58.85 -54.97
C HIS A 1008 51.01 -58.15 -54.80
N ALA A 1009 52.12 -58.88 -54.82
CA ALA A 1009 53.45 -58.29 -54.74
C ALA A 1009 54.51 -59.14 -55.45
N ALA A 1010 55.56 -58.49 -55.97
CA ALA A 1010 56.70 -59.15 -56.60
C ALA A 1010 58.02 -58.96 -55.84
N THR A 1011 58.05 -58.07 -54.86
CA THR A 1011 59.23 -57.80 -54.02
C THR A 1011 58.88 -57.88 -52.54
N LEU A 1012 59.89 -58.11 -51.68
CA LEU A 1012 59.69 -58.14 -50.23
C LEU A 1012 59.18 -56.79 -49.71
N GLU A 1013 59.75 -55.71 -50.24
CA GLU A 1013 59.32 -54.34 -49.99
C GLU A 1013 57.88 -54.11 -50.49
N GLY A 1014 57.52 -54.69 -51.63
CA GLY A 1014 56.17 -54.68 -52.16
C GLY A 1014 55.16 -55.40 -51.26
N VAL A 1015 55.48 -56.60 -50.77
CA VAL A 1015 54.64 -57.32 -49.80
C VAL A 1015 54.44 -56.46 -48.56
N ALA A 1016 55.52 -55.88 -48.05
CA ALA A 1016 55.49 -55.04 -46.86
C ALA A 1016 54.65 -53.77 -47.05
N ALA A 1017 54.79 -53.10 -48.19
CA ALA A 1017 54.00 -51.93 -48.56
C ALA A 1017 52.51 -52.28 -48.72
N GLY A 1018 52.20 -53.38 -49.40
CA GLY A 1018 50.84 -53.84 -49.62
C GLY A 1018 50.12 -54.26 -48.35
N LEU A 1019 50.79 -54.98 -47.45
CA LEU A 1019 50.21 -55.35 -46.15
C LEU A 1019 50.02 -54.14 -45.24
N ALA A 1020 51.01 -53.23 -45.17
CA ALA A 1020 50.90 -52.00 -44.40
C ALA A 1020 49.77 -51.10 -44.91
N TRP A 1021 49.62 -50.99 -46.23
CA TRP A 1021 48.53 -50.27 -46.88
C TRP A 1021 47.17 -50.90 -46.58
N ALA A 1022 47.03 -52.22 -46.75
CA ALA A 1022 45.79 -52.95 -46.48
C ALA A 1022 45.33 -52.83 -45.02
N ALA A 1023 46.27 -52.74 -44.08
CA ALA A 1023 45.99 -52.55 -42.65
C ALA A 1023 45.82 -51.07 -42.23
N GLY A 1024 45.91 -50.11 -43.16
CA GLY A 1024 45.80 -48.68 -42.86
C GLY A 1024 46.99 -48.10 -42.08
N GLN A 1025 48.14 -48.76 -42.11
CA GLN A 1025 49.35 -48.41 -41.35
C GLN A 1025 50.55 -48.17 -42.28
N TRP A 1026 50.34 -47.37 -43.34
CA TRP A 1026 51.36 -47.03 -44.35
C TRP A 1026 52.76 -46.65 -43.80
N PRO A 1027 52.89 -45.89 -42.69
CA PRO A 1027 54.20 -45.58 -42.12
C PRO A 1027 55.02 -46.81 -41.71
N ARG A 1028 54.35 -47.93 -41.37
CA ARG A 1028 54.99 -49.15 -40.86
C ARG A 1028 55.55 -50.08 -41.92
N ARG A 1029 55.43 -49.76 -43.21
CA ARG A 1029 55.92 -50.62 -44.32
C ARG A 1029 57.39 -51.03 -44.16
N PHE A 1030 58.23 -50.17 -43.59
CA PHE A 1030 59.64 -50.51 -43.36
C PHE A 1030 59.86 -51.47 -42.18
N GLU A 1031 59.05 -51.35 -41.12
CA GLU A 1031 59.04 -52.32 -40.00
C GLU A 1031 58.52 -53.68 -40.48
N VAL A 1032 57.49 -53.67 -41.34
CA VAL A 1032 56.97 -54.89 -41.96
C VAL A 1032 58.03 -55.53 -42.85
N ALA A 1033 58.75 -54.75 -43.66
CA ALA A 1033 59.85 -55.27 -44.47
C ALA A 1033 60.94 -55.90 -43.59
N ALA A 1034 61.35 -55.23 -42.51
CA ALA A 1034 62.32 -55.76 -41.56
C ALA A 1034 61.86 -57.08 -40.89
N LEU A 1035 60.57 -57.23 -40.59
CA LEU A 1035 59.99 -58.46 -40.03
C LEU A 1035 59.83 -59.58 -41.06
N MET A 1036 59.57 -59.22 -42.32
CA MET A 1036 59.52 -60.18 -43.42
C MET A 1036 60.93 -60.72 -43.73
N GLU A 1037 61.97 -59.91 -43.56
CA GLU A 1037 63.37 -60.30 -43.72
C GLU A 1037 63.89 -61.12 -42.52
N ASP A 1038 63.60 -60.69 -41.28
CA ASP A 1038 63.97 -61.41 -40.05
C ASP A 1038 62.82 -61.41 -39.01
N PRO A 1039 62.04 -62.51 -38.94
CA PRO A 1039 60.95 -62.65 -37.97
C PRO A 1039 61.39 -62.56 -36.49
N SER A 1040 62.68 -62.75 -36.18
CA SER A 1040 63.20 -62.72 -34.81
C SER A 1040 63.28 -61.31 -34.21
N ARG A 1041 63.22 -60.26 -35.05
CA ARG A 1041 63.27 -58.85 -34.64
C ARG A 1041 61.99 -58.33 -33.97
N THR A 1042 60.98 -59.17 -33.83
CA THR A 1042 59.68 -58.82 -33.21
C THR A 1042 59.83 -58.15 -31.83
N THR A 1043 60.71 -58.66 -30.96
CA THR A 1043 60.91 -58.08 -29.61
C THR A 1043 61.70 -56.76 -29.62
N GLU A 1044 62.63 -56.61 -30.57
CA GLU A 1044 63.40 -55.39 -30.78
C GLU A 1044 62.46 -54.26 -31.23
N LEU A 1045 61.71 -54.48 -32.31
CA LEU A 1045 60.77 -53.50 -32.85
C LEU A 1045 59.65 -53.16 -31.86
N ALA A 1046 59.13 -54.15 -31.11
CA ALA A 1046 58.12 -53.91 -30.08
C ALA A 1046 58.64 -53.05 -28.91
N ARG A 1047 59.94 -53.09 -28.60
CA ARG A 1047 60.56 -52.27 -27.56
C ARG A 1047 60.83 -50.85 -28.06
N ASP A 1048 61.34 -50.72 -29.27
CA ASP A 1048 61.68 -49.41 -29.83
C ASP A 1048 60.39 -48.56 -30.01
N ARG A 1049 59.25 -49.20 -30.26
CA ARG A 1049 57.90 -48.62 -30.23
C ARG A 1049 57.45 -48.01 -28.89
N TRP A 1050 58.20 -48.13 -27.80
CA TRP A 1050 57.88 -47.40 -26.57
C TRP A 1050 58.14 -45.89 -26.69
N PHE A 1051 58.86 -45.47 -27.74
CA PHE A 1051 59.30 -44.09 -27.95
C PHE A 1051 58.65 -43.42 -29.18
N ASP A 1052 57.90 -44.17 -29.99
CA ASP A 1052 56.98 -43.67 -31.03
C ASP A 1052 55.63 -43.30 -30.41
#